data_AF-T0RQW3-F1
#
_entry.id   AF-T0RQW3-F1
#
_cell.length_a   1.000
_cell.length_b   1.000
_cell.length_c   1.000
_cell.angle_alpha   90.00
_cell.angle_beta   90.00
_cell.angle_gamma   90.00
#
_symmetry.space_group_name_H-M   'P 1'
#
loop_
_entity.id
_entity.type
_entity.pdbx_description
1 polymer ?
#
loop_
_entity_poly.entity_id
_entity_poly.type
_entity_poly.pdbx_seq_one_letter_code
_entity_poly.pdbx_strand_id
1 'polypeptide(L)'
;MKKGRENYGFQLGKVVTKRPILISLLAVVISVLLGSGMGKITMSSDYRYFFGKDNPQRLAFEKLQNVYSKDDNLIIVLTPKSKEVFTQKNLKAIEELTQAAWKVPYSTRVDSITNFQHTVAIEDDLIVRNLVDDSTNLNTAKLSQIKEVALNEPLLKNRLINASASVTGVNIQFNFPGKNPMEIPEVAQYTRKMTKEFQERHPQFEVKLSGLAMMNNAFNEAGMNDMQTLTPIMYGIILFFMVIMLRSFFAVVATFHVILFSVISGMGLAGFLGIPITPPSSIAPTVIVTLAIADSIHILKGILYSMSLGHSKKDSIIESMAANLRPVFLTSFTTAIGFLSLNFSDTPPFHDLGNITAMGVTAAFLLSITLLPALVTVLPLRAPKKIENQSSLWQVRFANFITRNKKPVMLSTVFVTAFLAVQVPKIVLNDQFVKYFDETIQFRTDTEYTMKNLAGIYQVNYDLSSGESGGISNPSYLEKVEEFTQWLRKRPNVTHVSTITDTFKRLNKNMHADKEEYYKLPASRELSAQYLLLYEMSLPYGLDLNNQIDVDKASTRVIVTYGDIETKQILDYNEMNEQWIRNNMPKHMHTLGSSPTIMFSHISERNVKSMAWGTLLAFGLITITLIVSLRSWKYGIISLLPNVIPAIISYGLWSLFVGKAGFAIAIVSSVTLGIVVDDTVHFLSKYVRAIKEKGMSPKDAIEYAFSSVGSALVVTSIILTIGFSVLIFSPFKMNMILGILSALTIMAALIIDFTFLPAVLALMDKSEQSTGQKGENMKLKNALATISITLLAIGLGSQVKAETNKGLWVAQQIDKANNGFVNQSANVEMILLNKQGQKSTRLMKIKTLEVQGDGDKSLTTFDSPRDVKGTSFLSFSHATTADDQWLYLPALKRVKRISSNNKSGPFMGSEFAYEDISSQEIEKYTYKYLETQAGNHLIERYPVDKNSGYTKQIVLVDGKNWNILNIKFYDRKDSLLKTLVYEDYKKYDNGQWRADLMHMTNHQSGKSTKLIWKDYQFNQNISTRDFNKNALKRLR
;
A
#
# COMPACT_ATOMS: atom_id res chain seq x y z
N MET A 1 -24.49 61.85 -5.73
CA MET A 1 -23.53 60.82 -5.27
C MET A 1 -23.44 59.60 -6.21
N LYS A 2 -23.02 59.76 -7.49
CA LYS A 2 -23.08 58.68 -8.53
C LYS A 2 -21.72 58.20 -9.09
N LYS A 3 -20.57 58.77 -8.72
CA LYS A 3 -19.29 58.57 -9.45
C LYS A 3 -18.29 57.55 -8.86
N GLY A 4 -18.63 56.79 -7.82
CA GLY A 4 -17.70 55.83 -7.17
C GLY A 4 -18.08 54.34 -7.22
N ARG A 5 -19.17 53.95 -7.93
CA ARG A 5 -19.78 52.62 -7.82
C ARG A 5 -19.30 51.57 -8.85
N GLU A 6 -18.51 51.94 -9.85
CA GLU A 6 -18.14 51.03 -10.96
C GLU A 6 -16.90 50.18 -10.65
N ASN A 7 -17.01 49.24 -9.71
CA ASN A 7 -15.99 48.23 -9.49
C ASN A 7 -16.24 46.97 -10.37
N TYR A 8 -15.27 46.05 -10.44
CA TYR A 8 -15.40 44.82 -11.24
C TYR A 8 -16.62 43.97 -10.88
N GLY A 9 -17.01 43.93 -9.60
CA GLY A 9 -18.20 43.19 -9.15
C GLY A 9 -19.49 43.78 -9.67
N PHE A 10 -19.58 45.11 -9.74
CA PHE A 10 -20.71 45.82 -10.34
C PHE A 10 -20.85 45.52 -11.84
N GLN A 11 -19.73 45.55 -12.58
CA GLN A 11 -19.73 45.22 -14.02
C GLN A 11 -20.11 43.76 -14.28
N LEU A 12 -19.52 42.82 -13.52
CA LEU A 12 -19.83 41.40 -13.62
C LEU A 12 -21.31 41.13 -13.30
N GLY A 13 -21.84 41.73 -12.22
CA GLY A 13 -23.25 41.61 -11.85
C GLY A 13 -24.20 42.08 -12.96
N LYS A 14 -23.87 43.17 -13.67
CA LYS A 14 -24.64 43.64 -14.85
C LYS A 14 -24.60 42.63 -15.99
N VAL A 15 -23.43 42.07 -16.29
CA VAL A 15 -23.30 41.07 -17.36
C VAL A 15 -24.13 39.82 -17.03
N VAL A 16 -24.01 39.33 -15.80
CA VAL A 16 -24.72 38.13 -15.34
C VAL A 16 -26.24 38.31 -15.38
N THR A 17 -26.75 39.42 -14.86
CA THR A 17 -28.20 39.70 -14.84
C THR A 17 -28.79 40.02 -16.22
N LYS A 18 -27.97 40.40 -17.21
CA LYS A 18 -28.40 40.66 -18.59
C LYS A 18 -28.53 39.37 -19.41
N ARG A 19 -27.70 38.36 -19.17
CA ARG A 19 -27.69 37.08 -19.91
C ARG A 19 -27.66 35.85 -18.99
N PRO A 20 -28.61 35.70 -18.04
CA PRO A 20 -28.52 34.66 -17.01
C PRO A 20 -28.61 33.25 -17.60
N ILE A 21 -29.51 33.00 -18.56
CA ILE A 21 -29.68 31.67 -19.16
C ILE A 21 -28.41 31.20 -19.89
N LEU A 22 -27.80 32.07 -20.69
CA LEU A 22 -26.56 31.75 -21.42
C LEU A 22 -25.41 31.42 -20.46
N ILE A 23 -25.27 32.18 -19.38
CA ILE A 23 -24.21 31.97 -18.39
C ILE A 23 -24.44 30.67 -17.61
N SER A 24 -25.69 30.38 -17.23
CA SER A 24 -26.04 29.09 -16.63
C SER A 24 -25.72 27.92 -17.56
N LEU A 25 -26.09 28.00 -18.84
CA LEU A 25 -25.78 26.96 -19.82
C LEU A 25 -24.27 26.77 -20.01
N LEU A 26 -23.51 27.87 -20.14
CA LEU A 26 -22.06 27.81 -20.26
C LEU A 26 -21.41 27.16 -19.03
N ALA A 27 -21.85 27.52 -17.83
CA ALA A 27 -21.35 26.93 -16.59
C ALA A 27 -21.63 25.42 -16.54
N VAL A 28 -22.85 25.00 -16.89
CA VAL A 28 -23.21 23.57 -16.97
C VAL A 28 -22.33 22.84 -17.99
N VAL A 29 -22.17 23.39 -19.20
CA VAL A 29 -21.35 22.78 -20.26
C VAL A 29 -19.90 22.64 -19.82
N ILE A 30 -19.31 23.69 -19.24
CA ILE A 30 -17.93 23.64 -18.73
C ILE A 30 -17.81 22.58 -17.63
N SER A 31 -18.73 22.57 -16.66
CA SER A 31 -18.68 21.59 -15.56
C SER A 31 -18.89 20.16 -16.04
N VAL A 32 -19.72 19.92 -17.06
CA VAL A 32 -19.87 18.58 -17.67
C VAL A 32 -18.62 18.19 -18.45
N LEU A 33 -18.00 19.11 -19.19
CA LEU A 33 -16.74 18.86 -19.89
C LEU A 33 -15.62 18.51 -18.91
N LEU A 34 -15.47 19.27 -17.82
CA LEU A 34 -14.54 18.94 -16.75
C LEU A 34 -14.90 17.60 -16.10
N GLY A 35 -16.18 17.39 -15.80
CA GLY A 35 -16.73 16.18 -15.20
C GLY A 35 -16.53 14.91 -16.03
N SER A 36 -16.36 15.01 -17.36
CA SER A 36 -16.05 13.85 -18.21
C SER A 36 -14.74 13.16 -17.81
N GLY A 37 -13.84 13.85 -17.12
CA GLY A 37 -12.63 13.27 -16.54
C GLY A 37 -12.89 12.31 -15.37
N MET A 38 -14.07 12.34 -14.73
CA MET A 38 -14.39 11.45 -13.62
C MET A 38 -14.34 9.96 -14.02
N GLY A 39 -14.64 9.62 -15.29
CA GLY A 39 -14.52 8.26 -15.80
C GLY A 39 -13.08 7.73 -15.88
N LYS A 40 -12.08 8.60 -15.71
CA LYS A 40 -10.65 8.26 -15.68
C LYS A 40 -10.09 8.13 -14.25
N ILE A 41 -10.92 8.37 -13.23
CA ILE A 41 -10.48 8.24 -11.84
C ILE A 41 -10.15 6.78 -11.54
N THR A 42 -8.95 6.56 -11.04
CA THR A 42 -8.51 5.26 -10.53
C THR A 42 -8.51 5.27 -9.01
N MET A 43 -8.78 4.13 -8.38
CA MET A 43 -8.65 3.98 -6.92
C MET A 43 -7.29 3.34 -6.60
N SER A 44 -6.62 3.80 -5.55
CA SER A 44 -5.40 3.15 -5.05
C SER A 44 -5.50 2.94 -3.54
N SER A 45 -5.33 1.69 -3.11
CA SER A 45 -5.24 1.28 -1.70
C SER A 45 -3.88 0.67 -1.36
N ASP A 46 -2.89 0.78 -2.26
CA ASP A 46 -1.54 0.32 -1.97
C ASP A 46 -0.85 1.31 -1.03
N TYR A 47 -0.46 0.84 0.15
CA TYR A 47 0.27 1.62 1.13
C TYR A 47 1.57 2.22 0.56
N ARG A 48 2.17 1.61 -0.47
CA ARG A 48 3.36 2.14 -1.15
C ARG A 48 3.14 3.52 -1.76
N TYR A 49 1.90 3.86 -2.10
CA TYR A 49 1.56 5.18 -2.64
C TYR A 49 1.72 6.31 -1.61
N PHE A 50 1.76 6.00 -0.30
CA PHE A 50 2.10 6.97 0.74
C PHE A 50 3.55 7.48 0.64
N PHE A 51 4.40 6.83 -0.17
CA PHE A 51 5.81 7.15 -0.28
C PHE A 51 6.15 7.59 -1.69
N GLY A 52 6.73 8.79 -1.83
CA GLY A 52 7.26 9.28 -3.11
C GLY A 52 8.25 8.28 -3.74
N LYS A 53 8.38 8.33 -5.07
CA LYS A 53 9.23 7.38 -5.83
C LYS A 53 10.71 7.44 -5.43
N ASP A 54 11.18 8.62 -5.03
CA ASP A 54 12.59 8.86 -4.63
C ASP A 54 12.83 8.68 -3.12
N ASN A 55 11.85 8.15 -2.38
CA ASN A 55 11.96 7.98 -0.94
C ASN A 55 13.04 6.91 -0.60
N PRO A 56 14.06 7.23 0.22
CA PRO A 56 15.18 6.31 0.46
C PRO A 56 14.77 5.02 1.17
N GLN A 57 13.83 5.09 2.13
CA GLN A 57 13.32 3.89 2.81
C GLN A 57 12.50 3.01 1.86
N ARG A 58 11.73 3.62 0.94
CA ARG A 58 11.02 2.90 -0.12
C ARG A 58 12.01 2.19 -1.05
N LEU A 59 13.05 2.88 -1.52
CA LEU A 59 14.08 2.31 -2.40
C LEU A 59 14.83 1.16 -1.71
N ALA A 60 15.15 1.30 -0.42
CA ALA A 60 15.79 0.24 0.37
C ALA A 60 14.87 -0.99 0.52
N PHE A 61 13.59 -0.77 0.78
CA PHE A 61 12.60 -1.84 0.85
C PHE A 61 12.36 -2.52 -0.50
N GLU A 62 12.26 -1.75 -1.59
CA GLU A 62 12.16 -2.29 -2.96
C GLU A 62 13.42 -3.08 -3.34
N LYS A 63 14.62 -2.61 -2.96
CA LYS A 63 15.88 -3.36 -3.13
C LYS A 63 15.84 -4.68 -2.36
N LEU A 64 15.32 -4.69 -1.14
CA LEU A 64 15.18 -5.92 -0.35
C LEU A 64 14.19 -6.91 -0.99
N GLN A 65 13.01 -6.43 -1.42
CA GLN A 65 12.01 -7.23 -2.14
C GLN A 65 12.46 -7.70 -3.53
N ASN A 66 13.54 -7.10 -4.03
CA ASN A 66 14.18 -7.46 -5.29
C ASN A 66 15.17 -8.62 -5.11
N VAL A 67 15.80 -8.72 -3.93
CA VAL A 67 16.74 -9.80 -3.58
C VAL A 67 15.99 -11.03 -3.06
N TYR A 68 15.03 -10.82 -2.17
CA TYR A 68 14.24 -11.88 -1.52
C TYR A 68 12.82 -11.93 -2.07
N SER A 69 12.06 -13.00 -1.78
CA SER A 69 10.62 -13.02 -2.07
C SER A 69 9.89 -11.85 -1.39
N LYS A 70 8.83 -11.33 -2.02
CA LYS A 70 8.04 -10.21 -1.49
C LYS A 70 7.43 -10.52 -0.12
N ASP A 71 7.21 -9.46 0.64
CA ASP A 71 6.80 -9.48 2.06
C ASP A 71 5.30 -9.37 2.29
N ASP A 72 4.53 -9.12 1.23
CA ASP A 72 3.10 -8.95 1.37
C ASP A 72 2.49 -10.27 1.86
N ASN A 73 1.93 -10.27 3.07
CA ASN A 73 1.39 -11.47 3.69
C ASN A 73 -0.03 -11.28 4.24
N LEU A 74 -0.68 -12.41 4.52
CA LEU A 74 -1.91 -12.53 5.28
C LEU A 74 -1.72 -13.69 6.26
N ILE A 75 -2.12 -13.52 7.51
CA ILE A 75 -2.12 -14.60 8.49
C ILE A 75 -3.56 -14.91 8.93
N ILE A 76 -3.92 -16.18 8.83
CA ILE A 76 -5.17 -16.73 9.36
C ILE A 76 -4.86 -17.29 10.74
N VAL A 77 -5.39 -16.66 11.78
CA VAL A 77 -5.19 -17.07 13.18
C VAL A 77 -6.34 -17.97 13.61
N LEU A 78 -6.01 -19.11 14.18
CA LEU A 78 -6.92 -20.17 14.57
C LEU A 78 -6.83 -20.40 16.07
N THR A 79 -7.97 -20.25 16.74
CA THR A 79 -8.10 -20.50 18.18
C THR A 79 -9.15 -21.59 18.41
N PRO A 80 -8.73 -22.82 18.77
CA PRO A 80 -9.66 -23.85 19.21
C PRO A 80 -10.42 -23.39 20.46
N LYS A 81 -11.72 -23.65 20.52
CA LYS A 81 -12.55 -23.39 21.72
C LYS A 81 -12.05 -24.15 22.95
N SER A 82 -11.43 -25.31 22.76
CA SER A 82 -10.76 -26.08 23.83
C SER A 82 -9.46 -25.47 24.33
N LYS A 83 -8.90 -24.48 23.61
CA LYS A 83 -7.53 -23.96 23.79
C LYS A 83 -6.42 -25.02 23.59
N GLU A 84 -6.73 -26.12 22.90
CA GLU A 84 -5.76 -27.17 22.58
C GLU A 84 -5.59 -27.32 21.07
N VAL A 85 -4.44 -26.90 20.53
CA VAL A 85 -4.15 -27.02 19.09
C VAL A 85 -3.82 -28.47 18.69
N PHE A 86 -3.07 -29.19 19.52
CA PHE A 86 -2.51 -30.51 19.19
C PHE A 86 -3.48 -31.66 19.47
N THR A 87 -4.62 -31.66 18.77
CA THR A 87 -5.53 -32.81 18.69
C THR A 87 -5.59 -33.29 17.24
N GLN A 88 -5.84 -34.58 17.02
CA GLN A 88 -5.95 -35.16 15.68
C GLN A 88 -6.97 -34.40 14.81
N LYS A 89 -8.16 -34.10 15.37
CA LYS A 89 -9.22 -33.33 14.70
C LYS A 89 -8.75 -31.93 14.31
N ASN A 90 -8.04 -31.24 15.19
CA ASN A 90 -7.58 -29.87 14.95
C ASN A 90 -6.43 -29.82 13.93
N LEU A 91 -5.44 -30.71 14.03
CA LEU A 91 -4.34 -30.77 13.07
C LEU A 91 -4.83 -31.14 11.66
N LYS A 92 -5.80 -32.04 11.54
CA LYS A 92 -6.44 -32.34 10.25
C LYS A 92 -7.13 -31.13 9.64
N ALA A 93 -7.88 -30.38 10.43
CA ALA A 93 -8.51 -29.14 9.96
C ALA A 93 -7.48 -28.11 9.50
N ILE A 94 -6.39 -27.92 10.27
CA ILE A 94 -5.31 -26.99 9.91
C ILE A 94 -4.62 -27.41 8.60
N GLU A 95 -4.40 -28.70 8.40
CA GLU A 95 -3.84 -29.24 7.16
C GLU A 95 -4.76 -28.97 5.96
N GLU A 96 -6.07 -29.25 6.09
CA GLU A 96 -7.07 -28.95 5.06
C GLU A 96 -7.08 -27.45 4.69
N LEU A 97 -7.02 -26.57 5.69
CA LEU A 97 -6.94 -25.12 5.47
C LEU A 97 -5.62 -24.71 4.81
N THR A 98 -4.51 -25.33 5.19
CA THR A 98 -3.19 -25.07 4.59
C THR A 98 -3.20 -25.43 3.10
N GLN A 99 -3.82 -26.54 2.71
CA GLN A 99 -3.98 -26.91 1.30
C GLN A 99 -4.93 -25.97 0.54
N ALA A 100 -6.00 -25.51 1.18
CA ALA A 100 -6.90 -24.52 0.60
C ALA A 100 -6.20 -23.16 0.41
N ALA A 101 -5.34 -22.75 1.35
CA ALA A 101 -4.60 -21.49 1.33
C ALA A 101 -3.64 -21.39 0.13
N TRP A 102 -3.10 -22.50 -0.37
CA TRP A 102 -2.28 -22.50 -1.59
C TRP A 102 -3.07 -22.08 -2.85
N LYS A 103 -4.39 -22.20 -2.83
CA LYS A 103 -5.28 -21.82 -3.95
C LYS A 103 -5.69 -20.35 -3.92
N VAL A 104 -5.34 -19.59 -2.88
CA VAL A 104 -5.64 -18.15 -2.81
C VAL A 104 -4.95 -17.43 -3.98
N PRO A 105 -5.62 -16.50 -4.68
CA PRO A 105 -5.01 -15.73 -5.77
C PRO A 105 -3.69 -15.07 -5.36
N TYR A 106 -2.72 -15.02 -6.27
CA TYR A 106 -1.39 -14.43 -6.08
C TYR A 106 -0.52 -15.05 -4.96
N SER A 107 -0.96 -16.14 -4.32
CA SER A 107 -0.17 -16.85 -3.30
C SER A 107 1.15 -17.39 -3.89
N THR A 108 2.26 -17.24 -3.19
CA THR A 108 3.54 -17.82 -3.59
C THR A 108 4.08 -18.79 -2.56
N ARG A 109 3.63 -18.66 -1.30
CA ARG A 109 4.07 -19.51 -0.19
C ARG A 109 3.00 -19.56 0.90
N VAL A 110 2.85 -20.73 1.52
CA VAL A 110 2.00 -20.93 2.70
C VAL A 110 2.81 -21.62 3.79
N ASP A 111 2.90 -21.01 4.97
CA ASP A 111 3.58 -21.55 6.14
C ASP A 111 2.55 -21.85 7.25
N SER A 112 2.59 -23.05 7.81
CA SER A 112 1.78 -23.48 8.96
C SER A 112 2.59 -24.46 9.82
N ILE A 113 2.07 -24.81 11.01
CA ILE A 113 2.66 -25.89 11.81
C ILE A 113 2.56 -27.26 11.13
N THR A 114 1.61 -27.47 10.22
CA THR A 114 1.38 -28.78 9.59
C THR A 114 2.40 -29.08 8.50
N ASN A 115 2.63 -28.12 7.60
CA ASN A 115 3.58 -28.24 6.49
C ASN A 115 5.00 -27.72 6.82
N PHE A 116 5.30 -27.51 8.10
CA PHE A 116 6.65 -27.16 8.52
C PHE A 116 7.61 -28.30 8.16
N GLN A 117 8.70 -27.99 7.44
CA GLN A 117 9.67 -28.98 6.98
C GLN A 117 10.62 -29.36 8.12
N HIS A 118 10.22 -30.37 8.88
CA HIS A 118 10.97 -30.90 10.01
C HIS A 118 12.00 -31.93 9.55
N THR A 119 13.21 -31.83 10.12
CA THR A 119 14.36 -32.64 9.77
C THR A 119 14.70 -33.57 10.94
N VAL A 120 14.81 -34.87 10.67
CA VAL A 120 15.19 -35.90 11.65
C VAL A 120 16.27 -36.83 11.12
N ALA A 121 17.13 -37.32 12.00
CA ALA A 121 18.08 -38.37 11.69
C ALA A 121 17.44 -39.74 11.94
N ILE A 122 17.43 -40.61 10.94
CA ILE A 122 17.09 -42.03 11.12
C ILE A 122 18.28 -42.82 10.60
N GLU A 123 18.98 -43.48 11.53
CA GLU A 123 20.25 -44.16 11.26
C GLU A 123 21.25 -43.23 10.54
N ASP A 124 21.55 -43.52 9.27
CA ASP A 124 22.44 -42.78 8.40
C ASP A 124 21.69 -41.90 7.38
N ASP A 125 20.38 -41.73 7.47
CA ASP A 125 19.57 -40.89 6.57
C ASP A 125 19.07 -39.61 7.24
N LEU A 126 19.01 -38.51 6.48
CA LEU A 126 18.34 -37.28 6.91
C LEU A 126 16.97 -37.25 6.23
N ILE A 127 15.89 -37.32 7.01
CA ILE A 127 14.54 -37.26 6.47
C ILE A 127 13.99 -35.85 6.69
N VAL A 128 13.60 -35.20 5.60
CA VAL A 128 12.86 -33.94 5.59
C VAL A 128 11.43 -34.24 5.17
N ARG A 129 10.47 -33.83 6.01
CA ARG A 129 9.05 -34.11 5.81
C ARG A 129 8.20 -33.07 6.51
N ASN A 130 6.90 -33.07 6.25
CA ASN A 130 5.99 -32.23 6.99
C ASN A 130 6.00 -32.66 8.47
N LEU A 131 5.92 -31.69 9.38
CA LEU A 131 5.79 -32.01 10.80
C LEU A 131 4.52 -32.85 11.07
N VAL A 132 3.49 -32.63 10.25
CA VAL A 132 2.26 -33.44 10.19
C VAL A 132 2.12 -34.03 8.79
N ASP A 133 2.56 -35.27 8.60
CA ASP A 133 2.48 -35.99 7.29
C ASP A 133 1.15 -36.73 7.07
N ASP A 134 0.54 -37.27 8.12
CA ASP A 134 -0.77 -37.92 8.08
C ASP A 134 -1.58 -37.53 9.33
N SER A 135 -2.44 -36.52 9.18
CA SER A 135 -3.31 -36.07 10.27
C SER A 135 -4.43 -37.05 10.60
N THR A 136 -4.68 -38.06 9.77
CA THR A 136 -5.76 -39.03 9.95
C THR A 136 -5.39 -40.19 10.87
N ASN A 137 -4.11 -40.47 11.11
CA ASN A 137 -3.65 -41.58 11.95
C ASN A 137 -2.64 -41.12 13.03
N LEU A 138 -3.01 -40.11 13.84
CA LEU A 138 -2.16 -39.61 14.94
C LEU A 138 -2.54 -40.23 16.29
N ASN A 139 -1.59 -40.90 16.93
CA ASN A 139 -1.74 -41.37 18.31
C ASN A 139 -1.23 -40.32 19.32
N THR A 140 -1.52 -40.53 20.61
CA THR A 140 -1.15 -39.59 21.69
C THR A 140 0.36 -39.32 21.76
N ALA A 141 1.19 -40.33 21.55
CA ALA A 141 2.65 -40.18 21.56
C ALA A 141 3.12 -39.26 20.42
N LYS A 142 2.57 -39.42 19.22
CA LYS A 142 2.90 -38.59 18.06
C LYS A 142 2.43 -37.15 18.23
N LEU A 143 1.23 -36.94 18.80
CA LEU A 143 0.72 -35.61 19.13
C LEU A 143 1.62 -34.86 20.11
N SER A 144 2.09 -35.54 21.16
CA SER A 144 3.05 -34.97 22.12
C SER A 144 4.38 -34.61 21.45
N GLN A 145 4.90 -35.46 20.58
CA GLN A 145 6.12 -35.18 19.81
C GLN A 145 5.96 -33.94 18.91
N ILE A 146 4.85 -33.85 18.17
CA ILE A 146 4.55 -32.71 17.29
C ILE A 146 4.47 -31.42 18.11
N LYS A 147 3.81 -31.46 19.27
CA LYS A 147 3.70 -30.32 20.20
C LYS A 147 5.08 -29.88 20.70
N GLU A 148 5.91 -30.82 21.12
CA GLU A 148 7.26 -30.52 21.61
C GLU A 148 8.12 -29.86 20.54
N VAL A 149 8.14 -30.41 19.33
CA VAL A 149 8.86 -29.82 18.19
C VAL A 149 8.37 -28.41 17.91
N ALA A 150 7.05 -28.21 17.82
CA ALA A 150 6.47 -26.91 17.50
C ALA A 150 6.79 -25.83 18.57
N LEU A 151 6.91 -26.20 19.84
CA LEU A 151 7.21 -25.27 20.94
C LEU A 151 8.71 -25.02 21.15
N ASN A 152 9.58 -25.88 20.63
CA ASN A 152 11.03 -25.77 20.73
C ASN A 152 11.68 -25.20 19.47
N GLU A 153 11.04 -25.32 18.31
CA GLU A 153 11.54 -24.80 17.05
C GLU A 153 11.40 -23.27 16.97
N PRO A 154 12.51 -22.50 16.90
CA PRO A 154 12.46 -21.04 16.86
C PRO A 154 11.60 -20.52 15.70
N LEU A 155 11.67 -21.13 14.52
CA LEU A 155 10.91 -20.73 13.33
C LEU A 155 9.38 -20.86 13.49
N LEU A 156 8.91 -21.60 14.50
CA LEU A 156 7.48 -21.79 14.79
C LEU A 156 7.05 -21.02 16.04
N LYS A 157 7.83 -21.09 17.11
CA LYS A 157 7.50 -20.53 18.42
C LYS A 157 7.33 -19.01 18.36
N ASN A 158 6.22 -18.52 18.90
CA ASN A 158 5.79 -17.12 18.89
C ASN A 158 5.64 -16.51 17.48
N ARG A 159 5.62 -17.35 16.43
CA ARG A 159 5.36 -16.94 15.04
C ARG A 159 4.11 -17.61 14.48
N LEU A 160 4.07 -18.94 14.49
CA LEU A 160 2.94 -19.75 14.00
C LEU A 160 2.25 -20.55 15.11
N ILE A 161 2.84 -20.64 16.30
CA ILE A 161 2.25 -21.22 17.51
C ILE A 161 2.65 -20.38 18.72
N ASN A 162 1.71 -20.12 19.61
CA ASN A 162 1.99 -19.41 20.85
C ASN A 162 2.61 -20.33 21.92
N ALA A 163 3.29 -19.74 22.91
CA ALA A 163 3.98 -20.51 23.96
C ALA A 163 3.06 -21.47 24.74
N SER A 164 1.76 -21.16 24.87
CA SER A 164 0.79 -22.03 25.54
C SER A 164 0.19 -23.13 24.65
N ALA A 165 0.58 -23.23 23.38
CA ALA A 165 0.04 -24.19 22.41
C ALA A 165 -1.50 -24.10 22.21
N SER A 166 -2.07 -22.91 22.42
CA SER A 166 -3.51 -22.67 22.39
C SER A 166 -3.98 -21.88 21.16
N VAL A 167 -3.07 -21.25 20.43
CA VAL A 167 -3.36 -20.46 19.22
C VAL A 167 -2.31 -20.76 18.16
N THR A 168 -2.75 -21.00 16.93
CA THR A 168 -1.85 -21.24 15.79
C THR A 168 -2.22 -20.38 14.57
N GLY A 169 -1.31 -20.24 13.63
CA GLY A 169 -1.50 -19.43 12.42
C GLY A 169 -1.16 -20.18 11.13
N VAL A 170 -1.87 -19.83 10.05
CA VAL A 170 -1.51 -20.16 8.66
C VAL A 170 -1.16 -18.85 7.96
N ASN A 171 0.12 -18.69 7.62
CA ASN A 171 0.66 -17.49 6.97
C ASN A 171 0.75 -17.71 5.46
N ILE A 172 0.19 -16.80 4.67
CA ILE A 172 0.18 -16.82 3.22
C ILE A 172 0.99 -15.61 2.75
N GLN A 173 1.98 -15.83 1.89
CA GLN A 173 2.76 -14.77 1.24
C GLN A 173 2.28 -14.61 -0.21
N PHE A 174 2.26 -13.38 -0.69
CA PHE A 174 1.73 -13.01 -2.00
C PHE A 174 2.77 -12.27 -2.84
N ASN A 175 2.59 -12.40 -4.15
CA ASN A 175 3.28 -11.54 -5.11
C ASN A 175 2.25 -10.80 -5.98
N PHE A 176 1.90 -9.58 -5.55
CA PHE A 176 1.00 -8.70 -6.29
C PHE A 176 1.70 -8.06 -7.50
N PRO A 177 1.17 -8.24 -8.73
CA PRO A 177 1.71 -7.58 -9.92
C PRO A 177 1.58 -6.06 -9.91
N GLY A 178 0.61 -5.51 -9.17
CA GLY A 178 0.34 -4.07 -9.10
C GLY A 178 -0.30 -3.51 -10.38
N LYS A 179 -0.97 -4.37 -11.17
CA LYS A 179 -1.58 -3.99 -12.46
C LYS A 179 -3.07 -3.70 -12.33
N ASN A 180 -3.73 -4.36 -11.38
CA ASN A 180 -5.15 -4.21 -11.15
C ASN A 180 -5.42 -3.74 -9.71
N PRO A 181 -6.15 -2.64 -9.49
CA PRO A 181 -6.48 -2.16 -8.14
C PRO A 181 -7.34 -3.14 -7.34
N MET A 182 -7.95 -4.14 -8.00
CA MET A 182 -8.76 -5.18 -7.35
C MET A 182 -7.94 -6.36 -6.82
N GLU A 183 -6.63 -6.46 -7.09
CA GLU A 183 -5.79 -7.59 -6.65
C GLU A 183 -5.90 -7.85 -5.13
N ILE A 184 -5.84 -6.78 -4.32
CA ILE A 184 -5.89 -6.87 -2.86
C ILE A 184 -7.32 -7.17 -2.36
N PRO A 185 -8.37 -6.44 -2.81
CA PRO A 185 -9.76 -6.80 -2.50
C PRO A 185 -10.13 -8.23 -2.89
N GLU A 186 -9.64 -8.73 -4.03
CA GLU A 186 -9.87 -10.09 -4.51
C GLU A 186 -9.32 -11.13 -3.51
N VAL A 187 -8.06 -10.95 -3.07
CA VAL A 187 -7.44 -11.84 -2.05
C VAL A 187 -8.20 -11.78 -0.73
N ALA A 188 -8.58 -10.59 -0.26
CA ALA A 188 -9.30 -10.43 0.99
C ALA A 188 -10.69 -11.11 0.94
N GLN A 189 -11.43 -10.90 -0.14
CA GLN A 189 -12.75 -11.52 -0.35
C GLN A 189 -12.65 -13.04 -0.48
N TYR A 190 -11.72 -13.54 -1.29
CA TYR A 190 -11.48 -14.98 -1.44
C TYR A 190 -11.12 -15.62 -0.09
N THR A 191 -10.21 -15.00 0.66
CA THR A 191 -9.77 -15.52 1.96
C THR A 191 -10.90 -15.52 2.97
N ARG A 192 -11.70 -14.44 3.07
CA ARG A 192 -12.87 -14.39 3.97
C ARG A 192 -13.90 -15.47 3.64
N LYS A 193 -14.18 -15.71 2.35
CA LYS A 193 -15.06 -16.80 1.91
C LYS A 193 -14.50 -18.15 2.32
N MET A 194 -13.22 -18.41 2.03
CA MET A 194 -12.52 -19.64 2.39
C MET A 194 -12.55 -19.89 3.91
N THR A 195 -12.28 -18.87 4.74
CA THR A 195 -12.30 -19.02 6.20
C THR A 195 -13.71 -19.20 6.77
N LYS A 196 -14.72 -18.59 6.14
CA LYS A 196 -16.12 -18.83 6.52
C LYS A 196 -16.54 -20.28 6.25
N GLU A 197 -16.25 -20.80 5.05
CA GLU A 197 -16.50 -22.21 4.71
C GLU A 197 -15.69 -23.19 5.58
N PHE A 198 -14.51 -22.77 6.02
CA PHE A 198 -13.71 -23.51 7.00
C PHE A 198 -14.39 -23.54 8.37
N GLN A 199 -14.87 -22.39 8.89
CA GLN A 199 -15.56 -22.31 10.17
C GLN A 199 -16.88 -23.08 10.21
N GLU A 200 -17.62 -23.11 9.10
CA GLU A 200 -18.85 -23.90 8.96
C GLU A 200 -18.57 -25.41 9.08
N ARG A 201 -17.46 -25.89 8.50
CA ARG A 201 -17.04 -27.30 8.60
C ARG A 201 -16.36 -27.64 9.93
N HIS A 202 -15.66 -26.66 10.51
CA HIS A 202 -14.85 -26.81 11.73
C HIS A 202 -15.25 -25.79 12.80
N PRO A 203 -16.48 -25.88 13.36
CA PRO A 203 -17.05 -24.88 14.28
C PRO A 203 -16.34 -24.82 15.64
N GLN A 204 -15.39 -25.72 15.88
CA GLN A 204 -14.50 -25.68 17.04
C GLN A 204 -13.44 -24.57 16.97
N PHE A 205 -13.21 -23.94 15.82
CA PHE A 205 -12.25 -22.85 15.67
C PHE A 205 -12.92 -21.47 15.62
N GLU A 206 -12.38 -20.54 16.40
CA GLU A 206 -12.49 -19.11 16.10
C GLU A 206 -11.39 -18.73 15.11
N VAL A 207 -11.74 -17.96 14.08
CA VAL A 207 -10.83 -17.57 13.00
C VAL A 207 -10.74 -16.06 12.93
N LYS A 208 -9.51 -15.55 12.82
CA LYS A 208 -9.21 -14.12 12.67
C LYS A 208 -8.23 -13.89 11.53
N LEU A 209 -8.31 -12.73 10.88
CA LEU A 209 -7.50 -12.39 9.71
C LEU A 209 -6.63 -11.16 9.98
N SER A 210 -5.33 -11.30 9.77
CA SER A 210 -4.36 -10.19 9.92
C SER A 210 -3.31 -10.23 8.80
N GLY A 211 -2.27 -9.40 8.88
CA GLY A 211 -1.21 -9.26 7.88
C GLY A 211 -1.35 -8.03 6.98
N LEU A 212 -0.30 -7.76 6.20
CA LEU A 212 -0.20 -6.55 5.37
C LEU A 212 -1.27 -6.48 4.27
N ALA A 213 -1.66 -7.61 3.66
CA ALA A 213 -2.71 -7.64 2.65
C ALA A 213 -4.07 -7.23 3.24
N MET A 214 -4.37 -7.67 4.46
CA MET A 214 -5.62 -7.28 5.16
C MET A 214 -5.59 -5.81 5.59
N MET A 215 -4.42 -5.29 5.98
CA MET A 215 -4.24 -3.85 6.25
C MET A 215 -4.52 -3.01 5.00
N ASN A 216 -3.98 -3.40 3.85
CA ASN A 216 -4.20 -2.70 2.59
C ASN A 216 -5.68 -2.74 2.17
N ASN A 217 -6.35 -3.87 2.40
CA ASN A 217 -7.79 -3.96 2.17
C ASN A 217 -8.59 -3.10 3.16
N ALA A 218 -8.17 -2.98 4.42
CA ALA A 218 -8.83 -2.12 5.41
C ALA A 218 -8.83 -0.64 5.02
N PHE A 219 -7.77 -0.16 4.35
CA PHE A 219 -7.75 1.17 3.73
C PHE A 219 -8.85 1.32 2.67
N ASN A 220 -9.03 0.33 1.81
CA ASN A 220 -10.09 0.32 0.80
C ASN A 220 -11.49 0.32 1.45
N GLU A 221 -11.70 -0.53 2.47
CA GLU A 221 -12.96 -0.64 3.20
C GLU A 221 -13.35 0.64 3.91
N ALA A 222 -12.41 1.27 4.60
CA ALA A 222 -12.65 2.53 5.29
C ALA A 222 -13.03 3.65 4.29
N GLY A 223 -12.29 3.77 3.18
CA GLY A 223 -12.60 4.76 2.15
C GLY A 223 -13.96 4.52 1.48
N MET A 224 -14.30 3.27 1.18
CA MET A 224 -15.60 2.90 0.59
C MET A 224 -16.75 3.13 1.59
N ASN A 225 -16.54 2.84 2.87
CA ASN A 225 -17.51 3.11 3.92
C ASN A 225 -17.81 4.62 4.00
N ASP A 226 -16.78 5.46 4.05
CA ASP A 226 -16.93 6.93 4.07
C ASP A 226 -17.72 7.45 2.84
N MET A 227 -17.48 6.88 1.65
CA MET A 227 -18.18 7.24 0.42
C MET A 227 -19.66 6.82 0.42
N GLN A 228 -19.97 5.63 0.97
CA GLN A 228 -21.34 5.09 0.97
C GLN A 228 -22.20 5.62 2.12
N THR A 229 -21.59 5.97 3.26
CA THR A 229 -22.31 6.37 4.48
C THR A 229 -22.16 7.87 4.76
N LEU A 230 -20.95 8.33 5.10
CA LEU A 230 -20.70 9.69 5.58
C LEU A 230 -20.97 10.75 4.51
N THR A 231 -20.55 10.50 3.27
CA THR A 231 -20.68 11.49 2.19
C THR A 231 -22.16 11.85 1.93
N PRO A 232 -23.08 10.89 1.70
CA PRO A 232 -24.52 11.20 1.59
C PRO A 232 -25.13 11.85 2.83
N ILE A 233 -24.78 11.37 4.03
CA ILE A 233 -25.27 11.93 5.30
C ILE A 233 -24.87 13.39 5.42
N MET A 234 -23.63 13.73 5.09
CA MET A 234 -23.14 15.10 5.10
C MET A 234 -23.92 15.98 4.13
N TYR A 235 -24.16 15.55 2.89
CA TYR A 235 -25.01 16.31 1.95
C TYR A 235 -26.40 16.56 2.52
N GLY A 236 -27.02 15.55 3.14
CA GLY A 236 -28.32 15.67 3.78
C GLY A 236 -28.32 16.69 4.93
N ILE A 237 -27.34 16.61 5.84
CA ILE A 237 -27.19 17.54 6.95
C ILE A 237 -26.96 18.97 6.45
N ILE A 238 -26.07 19.14 5.47
CA ILE A 238 -25.76 20.45 4.89
C ILE A 238 -27.01 21.06 4.24
N LEU A 239 -27.73 20.28 3.43
CA LEU A 239 -28.98 20.74 2.81
C LEU A 239 -30.03 21.12 3.86
N PHE A 240 -30.17 20.32 4.92
CA PHE A 240 -31.06 20.61 6.03
C PHE A 240 -30.72 21.96 6.69
N PHE A 241 -29.46 22.18 7.06
CA PHE A 241 -29.03 23.46 7.65
C PHE A 241 -29.17 24.63 6.68
N MET A 242 -28.90 24.44 5.39
CA MET A 242 -29.14 25.48 4.38
C MET A 242 -30.59 25.90 4.29
N VAL A 243 -31.53 24.95 4.31
CA VAL A 243 -32.97 25.24 4.28
C VAL A 243 -33.36 26.11 5.48
N ILE A 244 -32.86 25.78 6.68
CA ILE A 244 -33.14 26.55 7.91
C ILE A 244 -32.53 27.95 7.83
N MET A 245 -31.31 28.08 7.33
CA MET A 245 -30.55 29.34 7.35
C MET A 245 -30.93 30.32 6.25
N LEU A 246 -31.22 29.81 5.04
CA LEU A 246 -31.63 30.60 3.88
C LEU A 246 -33.13 30.86 3.84
N ARG A 247 -33.95 29.99 4.47
CA ARG A 247 -35.43 30.08 4.51
C ARG A 247 -36.05 30.28 3.12
N SER A 248 -35.39 29.77 2.09
CA SER A 248 -35.76 30.00 0.69
C SER A 248 -35.37 28.78 -0.13
N PHE A 249 -36.39 28.05 -0.60
CA PHE A 249 -36.20 26.84 -1.42
C PHE A 249 -35.34 27.12 -2.66
N PHE A 250 -35.62 28.20 -3.40
CA PHE A 250 -34.88 28.54 -4.60
C PHE A 250 -33.43 29.00 -4.33
N ALA A 251 -33.16 29.59 -3.17
CA ALA A 251 -31.78 29.88 -2.76
C ALA A 251 -31.00 28.59 -2.50
N VAL A 252 -31.63 27.62 -1.81
CA VAL A 252 -31.03 26.30 -1.56
C VAL A 252 -30.75 25.57 -2.87
N VAL A 253 -31.71 25.55 -3.81
CA VAL A 253 -31.53 24.92 -5.12
C VAL A 253 -30.39 25.57 -5.90
N ALA A 254 -30.28 26.89 -5.90
CA ALA A 254 -29.20 27.59 -6.59
C ALA A 254 -27.83 27.25 -5.98
N THR A 255 -27.72 27.25 -4.65
CA THR A 255 -26.49 26.86 -3.93
C THR A 255 -26.13 25.39 -4.17
N PHE A 256 -27.12 24.49 -4.18
CA PHE A 256 -26.90 23.08 -4.45
C PHE A 256 -26.25 22.84 -5.82
N HIS A 257 -26.68 23.56 -6.86
CA HIS A 257 -26.07 23.44 -8.19
C HIS A 257 -24.63 23.96 -8.21
N VAL A 258 -24.32 25.04 -7.49
CA VAL A 258 -22.94 25.52 -7.34
C VAL A 258 -22.08 24.43 -6.72
N ILE A 259 -22.52 23.83 -5.62
CA ILE A 259 -21.81 22.76 -4.92
C ILE A 259 -21.60 21.55 -5.84
N LEU A 260 -22.67 21.05 -6.46
CA LEU A 260 -22.64 19.89 -7.34
C LEU A 260 -21.62 20.07 -8.46
N PHE A 261 -21.67 21.19 -9.16
CA PHE A 261 -20.76 21.47 -10.27
C PHE A 261 -19.33 21.75 -9.82
N SER A 262 -19.13 22.26 -8.60
CA SER A 262 -17.78 22.45 -8.01
C SER A 262 -17.10 21.11 -7.74
N VAL A 263 -17.84 20.17 -7.14
CA VAL A 263 -17.36 18.81 -6.87
C VAL A 263 -17.08 18.07 -8.16
N ILE A 264 -18.01 18.11 -9.13
CA ILE A 264 -17.81 17.50 -10.47
C ILE A 264 -16.56 18.07 -11.15
N SER A 265 -16.34 19.38 -11.07
CA SER A 265 -15.18 20.02 -11.68
C SER A 265 -13.87 19.62 -11.00
N GLY A 266 -13.82 19.62 -9.66
CA GLY A 266 -12.65 19.22 -8.90
C GLY A 266 -12.26 17.75 -9.13
N MET A 267 -13.24 16.85 -9.06
CA MET A 267 -13.04 15.41 -9.29
C MET A 267 -12.74 15.10 -10.76
N GLY A 268 -13.42 15.76 -11.69
CA GLY A 268 -13.20 15.59 -13.12
C GLY A 268 -11.79 16.01 -13.55
N LEU A 269 -11.31 17.15 -13.05
CA LEU A 269 -9.92 17.58 -13.26
C LEU A 269 -8.91 16.59 -12.63
N ALA A 270 -9.21 16.05 -11.44
CA ALA A 270 -8.38 15.02 -10.82
C ALA A 270 -8.22 13.79 -11.73
N GLY A 271 -9.33 13.32 -12.32
CA GLY A 271 -9.30 12.20 -13.27
C GLY A 271 -8.54 12.52 -14.56
N PHE A 272 -8.58 13.76 -15.06
CA PHE A 272 -7.74 14.16 -16.21
C PHE A 272 -6.24 14.21 -15.88
N LEU A 273 -5.89 14.60 -14.66
CA LEU A 273 -4.52 14.62 -14.17
C LEU A 273 -4.01 13.23 -13.78
N GLY A 274 -4.87 12.21 -13.80
CA GLY A 274 -4.52 10.86 -13.38
C GLY A 274 -4.27 10.72 -11.88
N ILE A 275 -4.84 11.62 -11.08
CA ILE A 275 -4.74 11.59 -9.62
C ILE A 275 -5.61 10.43 -9.10
N PRO A 276 -5.02 9.40 -8.46
CA PRO A 276 -5.79 8.30 -7.92
C PRO A 276 -6.50 8.74 -6.63
N ILE A 277 -7.72 8.24 -6.42
CA ILE A 277 -8.41 8.40 -5.15
C ILE A 277 -7.89 7.36 -4.17
N THR A 278 -7.24 7.88 -3.14
CA THR A 278 -6.76 7.19 -1.94
C THR A 278 -7.66 7.53 -0.74
N PRO A 279 -7.66 6.74 0.35
CA PRO A 279 -8.48 7.03 1.53
C PRO A 279 -8.27 8.43 2.14
N PRO A 280 -7.05 9.00 2.17
CA PRO A 280 -6.86 10.39 2.58
C PRO A 280 -7.44 11.41 1.60
N SER A 281 -7.38 11.17 0.29
CA SER A 281 -7.89 12.09 -0.73
C SER A 281 -9.40 11.95 -0.99
N SER A 282 -10.03 10.85 -0.57
CA SER A 282 -11.45 10.58 -0.79
C SER A 282 -12.38 11.56 -0.05
N ILE A 283 -11.85 12.30 0.93
CA ILE A 283 -12.58 13.37 1.62
C ILE A 283 -12.64 14.69 0.83
N ALA A 284 -11.90 14.82 -0.28
CA ALA A 284 -11.87 16.08 -1.04
C ALA A 284 -13.26 16.58 -1.46
N PRO A 285 -14.21 15.73 -1.94
CA PRO A 285 -15.58 16.15 -2.19
C PRO A 285 -16.24 16.79 -0.96
N THR A 286 -16.05 16.20 0.22
CA THR A 286 -16.59 16.71 1.49
C THR A 286 -16.09 18.12 1.78
N VAL A 287 -14.79 18.35 1.62
CA VAL A 287 -14.18 19.67 1.86
C VAL A 287 -14.62 20.69 0.81
N ILE A 288 -14.72 20.31 -0.47
CA ILE A 288 -15.20 21.20 -1.53
C ILE A 288 -16.64 21.62 -1.27
N VAL A 289 -17.48 20.68 -0.85
CA VAL A 289 -18.87 20.96 -0.49
C VAL A 289 -18.92 21.98 0.62
N THR A 290 -18.23 21.76 1.74
CA THR A 290 -18.32 22.67 2.90
C THR A 290 -17.87 24.09 2.56
N LEU A 291 -16.84 24.25 1.74
CA LEU A 291 -16.30 25.55 1.33
C LEU A 291 -17.17 26.29 0.30
N ALA A 292 -17.73 25.59 -0.70
CA ALA A 292 -18.59 26.20 -1.72
C ALA A 292 -19.85 26.88 -1.14
N ILE A 293 -20.24 26.47 0.07
CA ILE A 293 -21.38 27.00 0.82
C ILE A 293 -21.09 28.39 1.33
N ALA A 294 -19.89 28.63 1.87
CA ALA A 294 -19.51 29.89 2.48
C ALA A 294 -19.65 31.05 1.47
N ASP A 295 -19.04 30.90 0.29
CA ASP A 295 -19.16 31.82 -0.84
C ASP A 295 -20.62 32.11 -1.20
N SER A 296 -21.40 31.05 -1.35
CA SER A 296 -22.80 31.14 -1.76
C SER A 296 -23.65 31.88 -0.72
N ILE A 297 -23.41 31.63 0.58
CA ILE A 297 -24.12 32.27 1.68
C ILE A 297 -23.80 33.77 1.74
N HIS A 298 -22.54 34.16 1.61
CA HIS A 298 -22.17 35.58 1.63
C HIS A 298 -22.84 36.37 0.49
N ILE A 299 -22.86 35.80 -0.73
CA ILE A 299 -23.52 36.43 -1.88
C ILE A 299 -25.04 36.45 -1.70
N LEU A 300 -25.66 35.34 -1.31
CA LEU A 300 -27.11 35.23 -1.14
C LEU A 300 -27.65 36.11 -0.02
N LYS A 301 -26.99 36.16 1.14
CA LYS A 301 -27.40 37.04 2.24
C LYS A 301 -27.31 38.51 1.83
N GLY A 302 -26.29 38.90 1.06
CA GLY A 302 -26.21 40.25 0.49
C GLY A 302 -27.39 40.58 -0.45
N ILE A 303 -27.80 39.62 -1.29
CA ILE A 303 -28.97 39.77 -2.17
C ILE A 303 -30.25 39.93 -1.35
N LEU A 304 -30.50 38.99 -0.43
CA LEU A 304 -31.70 38.97 0.40
C LEU A 304 -31.81 40.20 1.29
N TYR A 305 -30.69 40.69 1.83
CA TYR A 305 -30.63 41.92 2.61
C TYR A 305 -30.99 43.14 1.76
N SER A 306 -30.38 43.30 0.58
CA SER A 306 -30.69 44.41 -0.32
C SER A 306 -32.16 44.39 -0.78
N MET A 307 -32.73 43.21 -1.04
CA MET A 307 -34.16 43.07 -1.38
C MET A 307 -35.07 43.41 -0.19
N SER A 308 -34.65 43.09 1.05
CA SER A 308 -35.41 43.45 2.25
C SER A 308 -35.49 44.97 2.49
N LEU A 309 -34.52 45.73 1.96
CA LEU A 309 -34.55 47.20 1.94
C LEU A 309 -35.47 47.78 0.85
N GLY A 310 -36.09 46.93 0.03
CA GLY A 310 -37.03 47.35 -1.02
C GLY A 310 -36.41 47.54 -2.40
N HIS A 311 -35.13 47.19 -2.59
CA HIS A 311 -34.50 47.26 -3.92
C HIS A 311 -35.01 46.17 -4.86
N SER A 312 -34.93 46.44 -6.18
CA SER A 312 -35.28 45.44 -7.20
C SER A 312 -34.32 44.25 -7.14
N LYS A 313 -34.80 43.06 -7.49
CA LYS A 313 -34.00 41.82 -7.48
C LYS A 313 -32.70 41.94 -8.28
N LYS A 314 -32.74 42.58 -9.46
CA LYS A 314 -31.54 42.77 -10.30
C LYS A 314 -30.55 43.73 -9.66
N ASP A 315 -31.03 44.83 -9.11
CA ASP A 315 -30.16 45.80 -8.42
C ASP A 315 -29.55 45.20 -7.16
N SER A 316 -30.31 44.35 -6.44
CA SER A 316 -29.81 43.61 -5.27
C SER A 316 -28.71 42.61 -5.61
N ILE A 317 -28.81 41.91 -6.75
CA ILE A 317 -27.75 41.03 -7.26
C ILE A 317 -26.50 41.85 -7.58
N ILE A 318 -26.65 42.95 -8.33
CA ILE A 318 -25.53 43.82 -8.72
C ILE A 318 -24.83 44.40 -7.48
N GLU A 319 -25.59 44.87 -6.49
CA GLU A 319 -25.04 45.42 -5.25
C GLU A 319 -24.33 44.35 -4.41
N SER A 320 -24.91 43.15 -4.27
CA SER A 320 -24.25 42.05 -3.55
C SER A 320 -22.93 41.67 -4.22
N MET A 321 -22.93 41.53 -5.56
CA MET A 321 -21.72 41.25 -6.33
C MET A 321 -20.66 42.34 -6.17
N ALA A 322 -21.06 43.62 -6.23
CA ALA A 322 -20.16 44.75 -6.03
C ALA A 322 -19.55 44.78 -4.61
N ALA A 323 -20.29 44.31 -3.61
CA ALA A 323 -19.88 44.34 -2.21
C ALA A 323 -19.09 43.11 -1.75
N ASN A 324 -19.24 41.96 -2.43
CA ASN A 324 -18.74 40.67 -1.97
C ASN A 324 -17.73 40.00 -2.92
N LEU A 325 -17.60 40.42 -4.19
CA LEU A 325 -16.64 39.79 -5.13
C LEU A 325 -15.20 39.78 -4.61
N ARG A 326 -14.71 40.91 -4.09
CA ARG A 326 -13.32 41.02 -3.59
C ARG A 326 -13.07 40.16 -2.35
N PRO A 327 -13.90 40.22 -1.30
CA PRO A 327 -13.79 39.30 -0.17
C PRO A 327 -13.81 37.83 -0.60
N VAL A 328 -14.82 37.42 -1.37
CA VAL A 328 -14.99 36.01 -1.80
C VAL A 328 -13.81 35.52 -2.64
N PHE A 329 -13.27 36.36 -3.55
CA PHE A 329 -12.05 36.02 -4.28
C PHE A 329 -10.86 35.81 -3.34
N LEU A 330 -10.68 36.72 -2.38
CA LEU A 330 -9.56 36.68 -1.46
C LEU A 330 -9.61 35.42 -0.60
N THR A 331 -10.79 35.08 -0.08
CA THR A 331 -10.97 33.91 0.79
C THR A 331 -10.77 32.62 0.00
N SER A 332 -11.42 32.47 -1.16
CA SER A 332 -11.19 31.34 -2.06
C SER A 332 -9.71 31.17 -2.47
N PHE A 333 -9.02 32.27 -2.75
CA PHE A 333 -7.59 32.24 -3.11
C PHE A 333 -6.71 31.84 -1.92
N THR A 334 -6.96 32.39 -0.74
CA THR A 334 -6.22 32.00 0.48
C THR A 334 -6.51 30.55 0.89
N THR A 335 -7.73 30.08 0.68
CA THR A 335 -8.09 28.68 0.91
C THR A 335 -7.38 27.75 -0.07
N ALA A 336 -7.33 28.10 -1.36
CA ALA A 336 -6.54 27.36 -2.33
C ALA A 336 -5.05 27.30 -1.95
N ILE A 337 -4.45 28.42 -1.50
CA ILE A 337 -3.07 28.44 -0.97
C ILE A 337 -2.92 27.49 0.24
N GLY A 338 -3.87 27.53 1.18
CA GLY A 338 -3.86 26.65 2.35
C GLY A 338 -3.87 25.16 1.98
N PHE A 339 -4.72 24.75 1.04
CA PHE A 339 -4.74 23.36 0.56
C PHE A 339 -3.53 22.99 -0.30
N LEU A 340 -3.05 23.89 -1.16
CA LEU A 340 -1.83 23.66 -1.94
C LEU A 340 -0.58 23.52 -1.06
N SER A 341 -0.61 24.05 0.17
CA SER A 341 0.48 23.84 1.13
C SER A 341 0.64 22.38 1.55
N LEU A 342 -0.37 21.53 1.33
CA LEU A 342 -0.24 20.08 1.49
C LEU A 342 0.78 19.45 0.54
N ASN A 343 1.14 20.13 -0.57
CA ASN A 343 2.20 19.68 -1.47
C ASN A 343 3.60 19.70 -0.83
N PHE A 344 3.77 20.34 0.33
CA PHE A 344 5.01 20.24 1.13
C PHE A 344 5.10 18.95 1.95
N SER A 345 4.04 18.15 2.01
CA SER A 345 4.09 16.85 2.67
C SER A 345 5.07 15.91 1.95
N ASP A 346 5.71 15.00 2.67
CA ASP A 346 6.47 13.91 2.03
C ASP A 346 5.55 12.78 1.49
N THR A 347 4.22 12.91 1.68
CA THR A 347 3.21 11.90 1.39
C THR A 347 2.33 12.29 0.19
N PRO A 348 2.40 11.56 -0.94
CA PRO A 348 1.60 11.86 -2.15
C PRO A 348 0.08 11.93 -1.94
N PRO A 349 -0.58 11.05 -1.16
CA PRO A 349 -2.02 11.19 -0.83
C PRO A 349 -2.48 12.57 -0.35
N PHE A 350 -1.62 13.35 0.33
CA PHE A 350 -1.97 14.69 0.78
C PHE A 350 -1.77 15.75 -0.30
N HIS A 351 -0.83 15.52 -1.22
CA HIS A 351 -0.72 16.32 -2.44
C HIS A 351 -2.02 16.19 -3.22
N ASP A 352 -2.51 14.97 -3.38
CA ASP A 352 -3.75 14.67 -4.07
C ASP A 352 -4.95 15.35 -3.40
N LEU A 353 -5.11 15.19 -2.08
CA LEU A 353 -6.14 15.90 -1.31
C LEU A 353 -6.09 17.42 -1.52
N GLY A 354 -4.89 18.01 -1.40
CA GLY A 354 -4.68 19.44 -1.55
C GLY A 354 -5.01 19.95 -2.94
N ASN A 355 -4.53 19.26 -3.98
CA ASN A 355 -4.73 19.63 -5.37
C ASN A 355 -6.20 19.47 -5.80
N ILE A 356 -6.85 18.35 -5.44
CA ILE A 356 -8.29 18.15 -5.73
C ILE A 356 -9.12 19.24 -5.07
N THR A 357 -8.86 19.52 -3.80
CA THR A 357 -9.60 20.53 -3.04
C THR A 357 -9.36 21.93 -3.61
N ALA A 358 -8.12 22.31 -3.92
CA ALA A 358 -7.81 23.61 -4.52
C ALA A 358 -8.49 23.81 -5.87
N MET A 359 -8.55 22.78 -6.72
CA MET A 359 -9.30 22.81 -7.98
C MET A 359 -10.80 22.97 -7.74
N GLY A 360 -11.37 22.23 -6.78
CA GLY A 360 -12.78 22.32 -6.43
C GLY A 360 -13.19 23.65 -5.82
N VAL A 361 -12.37 24.23 -4.92
CA VAL A 361 -12.58 25.56 -4.33
C VAL A 361 -12.47 26.65 -5.40
N THR A 362 -11.51 26.52 -6.33
CA THR A 362 -11.41 27.45 -7.47
C THR A 362 -12.65 27.37 -8.37
N ALA A 363 -13.17 26.17 -8.62
CA ALA A 363 -14.43 25.99 -9.34
C ALA A 363 -15.62 26.58 -8.54
N ALA A 364 -15.65 26.40 -7.23
CA ALA A 364 -16.68 26.96 -6.34
C ALA A 364 -16.72 28.48 -6.39
N PHE A 365 -15.55 29.13 -6.32
CA PHE A 365 -15.42 30.56 -6.52
C PHE A 365 -16.01 31.01 -7.87
N LEU A 366 -15.58 30.39 -8.96
CA LEU A 366 -16.04 30.76 -10.30
C LEU A 366 -17.55 30.59 -10.46
N LEU A 367 -18.11 29.49 -9.94
CA LEU A 367 -19.53 29.19 -10.00
C LEU A 367 -20.36 30.08 -9.04
N SER A 368 -19.83 30.46 -7.88
CA SER A 368 -20.52 31.34 -6.93
C SER A 368 -20.66 32.77 -7.46
N ILE A 369 -19.71 33.24 -8.29
CA ILE A 369 -19.78 34.57 -8.91
C ILE A 369 -20.45 34.59 -10.29
N THR A 370 -20.65 33.44 -10.92
CA THR A 370 -21.29 33.32 -12.25
C THR A 370 -22.64 32.61 -12.20
N LEU A 371 -22.64 31.31 -11.91
CA LEU A 371 -23.82 30.45 -11.93
C LEU A 371 -24.85 30.85 -10.86
N LEU A 372 -24.42 31.11 -9.62
CA LEU A 372 -25.32 31.48 -8.52
C LEU A 372 -26.15 32.73 -8.84
N PRO A 373 -25.56 33.90 -9.16
CA PRO A 373 -26.33 35.08 -9.53
C PRO A 373 -27.17 34.89 -10.80
N ALA A 374 -26.72 34.07 -11.75
CA ALA A 374 -27.49 33.75 -12.96
C ALA A 374 -28.77 32.96 -12.61
N LEU A 375 -28.65 31.88 -11.84
CA LEU A 375 -29.78 31.06 -11.38
C LEU A 375 -30.74 31.89 -10.54
N VAL A 376 -30.21 32.65 -9.57
CA VAL A 376 -31.03 33.51 -8.72
C VAL A 376 -31.77 34.55 -9.53
N THR A 377 -31.22 35.07 -10.63
CA THR A 377 -31.92 36.03 -11.52
C THR A 377 -33.19 35.41 -12.11
N VAL A 378 -33.14 34.15 -12.52
CA VAL A 378 -34.26 33.44 -13.18
C VAL A 378 -35.25 32.85 -12.16
N LEU A 379 -34.77 32.26 -11.08
CA LEU A 379 -35.59 31.58 -10.09
C LEU A 379 -36.39 32.56 -9.20
N PRO A 380 -37.61 32.23 -8.77
CA PRO A 380 -38.45 33.13 -7.98
C PRO A 380 -37.96 33.25 -6.52
N LEU A 381 -36.96 34.11 -6.31
CA LEU A 381 -36.46 34.46 -4.98
C LEU A 381 -37.37 35.50 -4.31
N ARG A 382 -37.89 35.19 -3.12
CA ARG A 382 -38.68 36.12 -2.30
C ARG A 382 -37.81 36.69 -1.17
N ALA A 383 -37.93 37.98 -0.91
CA ALA A 383 -37.30 38.60 0.26
C ALA A 383 -38.00 38.11 1.53
N PRO A 384 -37.27 37.90 2.65
CA PRO A 384 -37.91 37.78 3.95
C PRO A 384 -38.71 39.06 4.24
N LYS A 385 -39.87 38.94 4.92
CA LYS A 385 -40.70 40.10 5.31
C LYS A 385 -39.83 41.15 6.01
N LYS A 386 -40.03 42.43 5.66
CA LYS A 386 -39.31 43.58 6.20
C LYS A 386 -39.39 43.55 7.73
N ILE A 387 -38.29 43.28 8.40
CA ILE A 387 -38.20 43.48 9.86
C ILE A 387 -37.90 44.96 10.03
N GLU A 388 -38.93 45.76 10.27
CA GLU A 388 -38.79 47.18 10.64
C GLU A 388 -37.86 47.29 11.86
N ASN A 389 -36.79 48.09 11.73
CA ASN A 389 -35.95 48.59 12.81
C ASN A 389 -35.13 47.61 13.69
N GLN A 390 -34.91 46.36 13.28
CA GLN A 390 -33.89 45.51 13.91
C GLN A 390 -32.70 45.29 12.98
N SER A 391 -31.77 46.25 12.90
CA SER A 391 -30.37 45.82 12.93
C SER A 391 -30.27 44.93 14.18
N SER A 392 -29.97 43.64 14.01
CA SER A 392 -30.29 42.67 15.05
C SER A 392 -29.70 43.15 16.39
N LEU A 393 -30.58 43.36 17.38
CA LEU A 393 -30.22 44.00 18.66
C LEU A 393 -28.97 43.36 19.28
N TRP A 394 -28.75 42.07 19.04
CA TRP A 394 -27.57 41.36 19.51
C TRP A 394 -26.26 41.81 18.86
N GLN A 395 -26.19 42.07 17.54
CA GLN A 395 -24.96 42.49 16.86
C GLN A 395 -24.46 43.83 17.40
N VAL A 396 -25.37 44.79 17.52
CA VAL A 396 -25.07 46.13 18.05
C VAL A 396 -24.74 46.06 19.53
N ARG A 397 -25.50 45.30 20.34
CA ARG A 397 -25.20 45.09 21.76
C ARG A 397 -23.85 44.42 21.97
N PHE A 398 -23.53 43.41 21.16
CA PHE A 398 -22.29 42.66 21.25
C PHE A 398 -21.09 43.52 20.81
N ALA A 399 -21.21 44.26 19.70
CA ALA A 399 -20.20 45.24 19.28
C ALA A 399 -19.94 46.29 20.39
N ASN A 400 -20.99 46.81 21.02
CA ASN A 400 -20.88 47.74 22.13
C ASN A 400 -20.27 47.10 23.39
N PHE A 401 -20.60 45.83 23.69
CA PHE A 401 -20.01 45.09 24.80
C PHE A 401 -18.50 44.90 24.61
N ILE A 402 -18.06 44.46 23.42
CA ILE A 402 -16.63 44.24 23.12
C ILE A 402 -15.88 45.56 23.11
N THR A 403 -16.41 46.61 22.48
CA THR A 403 -15.75 47.93 22.46
C THR A 403 -15.66 48.58 23.84
N ARG A 404 -16.63 48.36 24.74
CA ARG A 404 -16.59 48.81 26.13
C ARG A 404 -15.59 48.01 26.97
N ASN A 405 -15.50 46.70 26.76
CA ASN A 405 -14.66 45.78 27.55
C ASN A 405 -13.37 45.34 26.83
N LYS A 406 -12.88 46.16 25.88
CA LYS A 406 -11.78 45.79 24.96
C LYS A 406 -10.49 45.32 25.66
N LYS A 407 -10.10 45.94 26.78
CA LYS A 407 -8.88 45.57 27.51
C LYS A 407 -9.02 44.19 28.20
N PRO A 408 -10.04 43.93 29.04
CA PRO A 408 -10.27 42.60 29.62
C PRO A 408 -10.41 41.48 28.58
N VAL A 409 -11.14 41.72 27.49
CA VAL A 409 -11.33 40.71 26.41
C VAL A 409 -10.00 40.38 25.74
N MET A 410 -9.19 41.38 25.41
CA MET A 410 -7.88 41.17 24.82
C MET A 410 -6.95 40.40 25.79
N LEU A 411 -6.85 40.84 27.06
CA LEU A 411 -5.96 40.21 28.04
C LEU A 411 -6.35 38.77 28.37
N SER A 412 -7.64 38.48 28.52
CA SER A 412 -8.12 37.11 28.74
C SER A 412 -7.81 36.19 27.56
N THR A 413 -8.02 36.67 26.33
CA THR A 413 -7.66 35.91 25.13
C THR A 413 -6.16 35.63 25.06
N VAL A 414 -5.33 36.65 25.31
CA VAL A 414 -3.86 36.49 25.34
C VAL A 414 -3.43 35.50 26.42
N PHE A 415 -4.02 35.57 27.62
CA PHE A 415 -3.72 34.64 28.71
C PHE A 415 -4.09 33.20 28.36
N VAL A 416 -5.31 32.96 27.87
CA VAL A 416 -5.76 31.62 27.47
C VAL A 416 -4.88 31.08 26.33
N THR A 417 -4.57 31.91 25.34
CA THR A 417 -3.70 31.53 24.23
C THR A 417 -2.30 31.18 24.72
N ALA A 418 -1.71 32.00 25.60
CA ALA A 418 -0.38 31.74 26.15
C ALA A 418 -0.35 30.45 26.98
N PHE A 419 -1.37 30.22 27.81
CA PHE A 419 -1.50 28.98 28.59
C PHE A 419 -1.56 27.74 27.69
N LEU A 420 -2.38 27.78 26.63
CA LEU A 420 -2.53 26.68 25.68
C LEU A 420 -1.30 26.52 24.78
N ALA A 421 -0.63 27.61 24.39
CA ALA A 421 0.61 27.59 23.63
C ALA A 421 1.72 26.84 24.37
N VAL A 422 1.83 26.97 25.69
CA VAL A 422 2.80 26.24 26.52
C VAL A 422 2.53 24.72 26.53
N GLN A 423 1.30 24.29 26.23
CA GLN A 423 0.97 22.86 26.13
C GLN A 423 1.39 22.27 24.78
N VAL A 424 1.34 23.02 23.69
CA VAL A 424 1.59 22.51 22.32
C VAL A 424 2.92 21.73 22.19
N PRO A 425 4.07 22.18 22.74
CA PRO A 425 5.33 21.43 22.67
C PRO A 425 5.33 20.08 23.39
N LYS A 426 4.35 19.81 24.27
CA LYS A 426 4.23 18.55 25.02
C LYS A 426 3.59 17.43 24.20
N ILE A 427 3.11 17.74 22.99
CA ILE A 427 2.53 16.74 22.09
C ILE A 427 3.65 15.80 21.61
N VAL A 428 3.58 14.53 21.99
CA VAL A 428 4.59 13.53 21.62
C VAL A 428 4.23 12.85 20.31
N LEU A 429 5.20 12.76 19.39
CA LEU A 429 5.10 11.99 18.15
C LEU A 429 4.91 10.50 18.44
N ASN A 430 3.76 9.97 18.06
CA ASN A 430 3.37 8.58 18.34
C ASN A 430 2.31 8.10 17.34
N ASP A 431 2.74 7.20 16.45
CA ASP A 431 1.89 6.50 15.49
C ASP A 431 1.99 4.99 15.64
N GLN A 432 0.85 4.34 15.45
CA GLN A 432 0.68 2.89 15.35
C GLN A 432 -0.34 2.58 14.26
N PHE A 433 0.10 1.97 13.16
CA PHE A 433 -0.69 1.86 11.93
C PHE A 433 -1.96 1.03 12.11
N VAL A 434 -1.93 0.00 12.96
CA VAL A 434 -3.12 -0.79 13.30
C VAL A 434 -4.23 0.08 13.89
N LYS A 435 -3.85 1.10 14.68
CA LYS A 435 -4.78 2.02 15.37
C LYS A 435 -5.22 3.19 14.49
N TYR A 436 -4.92 3.18 13.19
CA TYR A 436 -5.51 4.11 12.23
C TYR A 436 -6.93 3.75 11.86
N PHE A 437 -7.30 2.49 12.04
CA PHE A 437 -8.67 2.05 11.93
C PHE A 437 -9.32 2.12 13.31
N ASP A 438 -10.63 2.29 13.39
CA ASP A 438 -11.39 2.11 14.62
C ASP A 438 -11.67 0.61 14.88
N GLU A 439 -12.36 0.30 15.98
CA GLU A 439 -12.69 -1.09 16.35
C GLU A 439 -13.83 -1.70 15.53
N THR A 440 -14.49 -0.91 14.66
CA THR A 440 -15.52 -1.43 13.74
C THR A 440 -14.90 -2.14 12.53
N ILE A 441 -13.65 -1.82 12.21
CA ILE A 441 -12.90 -2.48 11.14
C ILE A 441 -12.28 -3.78 11.68
N GLN A 442 -12.76 -4.91 11.15
CA GLN A 442 -12.35 -6.25 11.59
C GLN A 442 -10.82 -6.46 11.57
N PHE A 443 -10.10 -5.88 10.60
CA PHE A 443 -8.64 -5.95 10.55
C PHE A 443 -7.98 -5.45 11.84
N ARG A 444 -8.48 -4.36 12.47
CA ARG A 444 -7.91 -3.83 13.70
C ARG A 444 -8.02 -4.84 14.84
N THR A 445 -9.23 -5.30 15.12
CA THR A 445 -9.51 -6.20 16.25
C THR A 445 -8.79 -7.53 16.09
N ASP A 446 -8.76 -8.05 14.86
CA ASP A 446 -8.09 -9.32 14.56
C ASP A 446 -6.57 -9.20 14.67
N THR A 447 -6.00 -8.06 14.26
CA THR A 447 -4.56 -7.81 14.38
C THR A 447 -4.13 -7.58 15.82
N GLU A 448 -4.90 -6.84 16.63
CA GLU A 448 -4.62 -6.67 18.05
C GLU A 448 -4.67 -8.01 18.81
N TYR A 449 -5.63 -8.89 18.46
CA TYR A 449 -5.65 -10.25 18.96
C TYR A 449 -4.43 -11.07 18.52
N THR A 450 -4.05 -10.95 17.23
CA THR A 450 -2.90 -11.64 16.67
C THR A 450 -1.63 -11.24 17.40
N MET A 451 -1.38 -9.94 17.62
CA MET A 451 -0.20 -9.44 18.33
C MET A 451 -0.12 -9.88 19.80
N LYS A 452 -1.25 -10.15 20.45
CA LYS A 452 -1.29 -10.67 21.82
C LYS A 452 -0.98 -12.16 21.92
N ASN A 453 -1.16 -12.93 20.83
CA ASN A 453 -1.06 -14.39 20.85
C ASN A 453 0.08 -14.93 19.98
N LEU A 454 0.40 -14.31 18.86
CA LEU A 454 1.38 -14.72 17.86
C LEU A 454 2.30 -13.53 17.49
N ALA A 455 3.13 -13.71 16.46
CA ALA A 455 3.96 -12.64 15.91
C ALA A 455 3.09 -11.50 15.34
N GLY A 456 3.45 -10.27 15.67
CA GLY A 456 2.79 -9.07 15.17
C GLY A 456 3.14 -8.72 13.71
N ILE A 457 2.57 -7.61 13.23
CA ILE A 457 2.83 -7.10 11.87
C ILE A 457 4.02 -6.13 11.81
N TYR A 458 4.53 -5.68 12.97
CA TYR A 458 5.63 -4.72 13.03
C TYR A 458 6.97 -5.44 12.85
N GLN A 459 7.39 -5.59 11.60
CA GLN A 459 8.64 -6.25 11.24
C GLN A 459 9.68 -5.25 10.74
N VAL A 460 10.96 -5.56 10.95
CA VAL A 460 12.12 -4.86 10.37
C VAL A 460 13.09 -5.90 9.82
N ASN A 461 13.51 -5.71 8.57
CA ASN A 461 14.40 -6.65 7.89
C ASN A 461 15.80 -6.07 7.73
N TYR A 462 16.82 -6.93 7.89
CA TYR A 462 18.23 -6.61 7.67
C TYR A 462 18.79 -7.58 6.63
N ASP A 463 19.31 -7.04 5.53
CA ASP A 463 20.01 -7.78 4.48
C ASP A 463 21.51 -7.81 4.81
N LEU A 464 21.99 -8.91 5.37
CA LEU A 464 23.39 -9.05 5.77
C LEU A 464 24.14 -9.73 4.62
N SER A 465 25.06 -9.02 3.97
CA SER A 465 25.90 -9.59 2.91
C SER A 465 27.20 -10.14 3.50
N SER A 466 27.66 -11.28 3.00
CA SER A 466 28.97 -11.87 3.31
C SER A 466 30.11 -11.29 2.46
N GLY A 467 29.79 -10.48 1.44
CA GLY A 467 30.75 -9.87 0.52
C GLY A 467 31.28 -10.79 -0.58
N GLU A 468 30.91 -12.08 -0.59
CA GLU A 468 31.33 -13.04 -1.62
C GLU A 468 30.23 -14.07 -1.94
N SER A 469 30.27 -14.62 -3.16
CA SER A 469 29.37 -15.70 -3.59
C SER A 469 29.52 -16.94 -2.68
N GLY A 470 28.39 -17.50 -2.24
CA GLY A 470 28.38 -18.63 -1.31
C GLY A 470 28.90 -18.34 0.12
N GLY A 471 29.26 -17.08 0.40
CA GLY A 471 29.92 -16.69 1.65
C GLY A 471 29.04 -16.84 2.90
N ILE A 472 27.72 -17.02 2.75
CA ILE A 472 26.82 -17.30 3.89
C ILE A 472 27.16 -18.61 4.61
N SER A 473 27.91 -19.50 3.96
CA SER A 473 28.35 -20.76 4.55
C SER A 473 29.58 -20.61 5.45
N ASN A 474 30.26 -19.46 5.42
CA ASN A 474 31.47 -19.23 6.21
C ASN A 474 31.14 -19.22 7.72
N PRO A 475 31.87 -19.98 8.56
CA PRO A 475 31.62 -20.02 10.01
C PRO A 475 31.70 -18.64 10.67
N SER A 476 32.70 -17.83 10.33
CA SER A 476 32.86 -16.46 10.86
C SER A 476 31.69 -15.54 10.52
N TYR A 477 31.10 -15.70 9.33
CA TYR A 477 29.90 -14.98 8.93
C TYR A 477 28.69 -15.43 9.77
N LEU A 478 28.47 -16.74 9.87
CA LEU A 478 27.35 -17.31 10.64
C LEU A 478 27.42 -16.95 12.12
N GLU A 479 28.62 -16.94 12.70
CA GLU A 479 28.86 -16.50 14.08
C GLU A 479 28.42 -15.05 14.28
N LYS A 480 28.76 -14.15 13.36
CA LYS A 480 28.33 -12.74 13.44
C LYS A 480 26.82 -12.59 13.32
N VAL A 481 26.18 -13.32 12.43
CA VAL A 481 24.71 -13.32 12.30
C VAL A 481 24.05 -13.89 13.57
N GLU A 482 24.63 -14.91 14.18
CA GLU A 482 24.13 -15.50 15.43
C GLU A 482 24.33 -14.55 16.63
N GLU A 483 25.49 -13.89 16.75
CA GLU A 483 25.73 -12.84 17.76
C GLU A 483 24.66 -11.76 17.68
N PHE A 484 24.35 -11.28 16.48
CA PHE A 484 23.31 -10.29 16.25
C PHE A 484 21.92 -10.82 16.64
N THR A 485 21.61 -12.05 16.22
CA THR A 485 20.34 -12.72 16.54
C THR A 485 20.13 -12.83 18.05
N GLN A 486 21.15 -13.29 18.79
CA GLN A 486 21.08 -13.44 20.24
C GLN A 486 20.99 -12.09 20.95
N TRP A 487 21.67 -11.07 20.42
CA TRP A 487 21.56 -9.71 20.92
C TRP A 487 20.14 -9.14 20.72
N LEU A 488 19.52 -9.37 19.56
CA LEU A 488 18.14 -8.98 19.27
C LEU A 488 17.12 -9.69 20.17
N ARG A 489 17.26 -11.01 20.36
CA ARG A 489 16.33 -11.82 21.19
C ARG A 489 16.27 -11.40 22.65
N LYS A 490 17.32 -10.75 23.16
CA LYS A 490 17.38 -10.23 24.54
C LYS A 490 16.70 -8.87 24.70
N ARG A 491 16.28 -8.21 23.61
CA ARG A 491 15.67 -6.88 23.68
C ARG A 491 14.22 -6.96 24.11
N PRO A 492 13.75 -6.00 24.94
CA PRO A 492 12.33 -5.89 25.24
C PRO A 492 11.56 -5.61 23.95
N ASN A 493 10.30 -6.00 23.93
CA ASN A 493 9.36 -5.83 22.81
C ASN A 493 9.69 -6.62 21.53
N VAL A 494 10.85 -7.29 21.43
CA VAL A 494 11.12 -8.26 20.36
C VAL A 494 10.38 -9.55 20.68
N THR A 495 9.43 -9.91 19.81
CA THR A 495 8.59 -11.11 19.98
C THR A 495 9.18 -12.33 19.28
N HIS A 496 9.84 -12.11 18.14
CA HIS A 496 10.43 -13.16 17.33
C HIS A 496 11.56 -12.62 16.45
N VAL A 497 12.59 -13.45 16.20
CA VAL A 497 13.68 -13.19 15.27
C VAL A 497 13.83 -14.39 14.34
N SER A 498 13.57 -14.19 13.05
CA SER A 498 13.76 -15.18 12.00
C SER A 498 15.14 -15.02 11.38
N THR A 499 15.91 -16.10 11.35
CA THR A 499 17.29 -16.14 10.85
C THR A 499 17.63 -17.51 10.27
N ILE A 500 18.55 -17.55 9.31
CA ILE A 500 19.05 -18.80 8.75
C ILE A 500 19.92 -19.59 9.75
N THR A 501 20.49 -18.94 10.77
CA THR A 501 21.42 -19.59 11.71
C THR A 501 20.74 -20.67 12.55
N ASP A 502 19.45 -20.53 12.85
CA ASP A 502 18.68 -21.59 13.52
C ASP A 502 18.55 -22.84 12.62
N THR A 503 18.40 -22.65 11.30
CA THR A 503 18.40 -23.76 10.33
C THR A 503 19.74 -24.48 10.32
N PHE A 504 20.86 -23.74 10.31
CA PHE A 504 22.21 -24.34 10.37
C PHE A 504 22.44 -25.13 11.67
N LYS A 505 22.04 -24.60 12.83
CA LYS A 505 22.15 -25.30 14.12
C LYS A 505 21.32 -26.58 14.14
N ARG A 506 20.07 -26.53 13.64
CA ARG A 506 19.21 -27.71 13.54
C ARG A 506 19.81 -28.77 12.64
N LEU A 507 20.25 -28.40 11.44
CA LEU A 507 20.87 -29.33 10.49
C LEU A 507 22.14 -29.94 11.08
N ASN A 508 22.99 -29.16 11.75
CA ASN A 508 24.17 -29.69 12.41
C ASN A 508 23.82 -30.72 13.49
N LYS A 509 22.80 -30.44 14.31
CA LYS A 509 22.25 -31.40 15.29
C LYS A 509 21.75 -32.67 14.62
N ASN A 510 20.93 -32.56 13.58
CA ASN A 510 20.41 -33.74 12.87
C ASN A 510 21.55 -34.58 12.27
N MET A 511 22.56 -33.94 11.71
CA MET A 511 23.70 -34.63 11.10
C MET A 511 24.61 -35.35 12.11
N HIS A 512 24.40 -35.10 13.40
CA HIS A 512 25.05 -35.78 14.51
C HIS A 512 24.05 -36.61 15.35
N ALA A 513 23.09 -37.25 14.68
CA ALA A 513 22.11 -38.16 15.29
C ALA A 513 21.24 -37.48 16.36
N ASP A 514 20.79 -36.26 16.08
CA ASP A 514 19.88 -35.49 16.93
C ASP A 514 20.39 -35.18 18.35
N LYS A 515 21.71 -35.25 18.56
CA LYS A 515 22.34 -34.93 19.85
C LYS A 515 22.34 -33.42 20.14
N GLU A 516 21.81 -33.03 21.28
CA GLU A 516 21.66 -31.61 21.67
C GLU A 516 22.98 -30.84 21.74
N GLU A 517 24.10 -31.51 22.07
CA GLU A 517 25.45 -30.91 22.08
C GLU A 517 25.91 -30.37 20.71
N TYR A 518 25.24 -30.78 19.63
CA TYR A 518 25.47 -30.33 18.27
C TYR A 518 24.46 -29.28 17.78
N TYR A 519 23.57 -28.78 18.64
CA TYR A 519 22.74 -27.60 18.36
C TYR A 519 23.57 -26.30 18.41
N LYS A 520 24.59 -26.25 17.56
CA LYS A 520 25.56 -25.17 17.38
C LYS A 520 25.89 -25.04 15.90
N LEU A 521 26.47 -23.90 15.51
CA LEU A 521 26.84 -23.67 14.12
C LEU A 521 27.88 -24.71 13.63
N PRO A 522 27.84 -25.11 12.34
CA PRO A 522 28.86 -25.99 11.78
C PRO A 522 30.25 -25.35 11.82
N ALA A 523 31.28 -26.16 12.07
CA ALA A 523 32.64 -25.67 12.29
C ALA A 523 33.40 -25.32 10.98
N SER A 524 32.89 -25.72 9.81
CA SER A 524 33.54 -25.45 8.52
C SER A 524 32.56 -25.03 7.44
N ARG A 525 33.07 -24.29 6.46
CA ARG A 525 32.29 -23.80 5.31
C ARG A 525 31.70 -24.94 4.51
N GLU A 526 32.50 -25.97 4.26
CA GLU A 526 32.10 -27.13 3.45
C GLU A 526 30.96 -27.92 4.11
N LEU A 527 30.95 -28.03 5.44
CA LEU A 527 29.85 -28.65 6.18
C LEU A 527 28.58 -27.80 6.10
N SER A 528 28.68 -26.50 6.36
CA SER A 528 27.56 -25.55 6.24
C SER A 528 26.93 -25.63 4.85
N ALA A 529 27.73 -25.51 3.80
CA ALA A 529 27.27 -25.56 2.42
C ALA A 529 26.53 -26.87 2.09
N GLN A 530 27.09 -28.02 2.51
CA GLN A 530 26.49 -29.32 2.24
C GLN A 530 25.22 -29.61 3.06
N TYR A 531 25.15 -29.12 4.29
CA TYR A 531 23.92 -29.17 5.08
C TYR A 531 22.81 -28.35 4.44
N LEU A 532 23.12 -27.11 4.06
CA LEU A 532 22.17 -26.23 3.40
C LEU A 532 21.69 -26.82 2.07
N LEU A 533 22.61 -27.36 1.26
CA LEU A 533 22.29 -28.02 0.00
C LEU A 533 21.32 -29.18 0.18
N LEU A 534 21.61 -30.09 1.13
CA LEU A 534 20.76 -31.23 1.41
C LEU A 534 19.36 -30.80 1.85
N TYR A 535 19.28 -29.74 2.65
CA TYR A 535 18.01 -29.17 3.08
C TYR A 535 17.22 -28.57 1.91
N GLU A 536 17.84 -27.68 1.12
CA GLU A 536 17.22 -27.08 -0.08
C GLU A 536 16.69 -28.12 -1.05
N MET A 537 17.48 -29.17 -1.30
CA MET A 537 17.11 -30.27 -2.19
C MET A 537 15.87 -31.04 -1.70
N SER A 538 15.56 -30.94 -0.42
CA SER A 538 14.44 -31.65 0.19
C SER A 538 13.21 -30.78 0.42
N LEU A 539 13.27 -29.47 0.13
CA LEU A 539 12.16 -28.53 0.31
C LEU A 539 11.16 -28.60 -0.85
N PRO A 540 9.84 -28.62 -0.59
CA PRO A 540 8.85 -28.66 -1.65
C PRO A 540 8.65 -27.31 -2.32
N TYR A 541 7.96 -27.33 -3.45
CA TYR A 541 7.61 -26.13 -4.20
C TYR A 541 7.00 -25.05 -3.28
N GLY A 542 7.49 -23.82 -3.43
CA GLY A 542 7.04 -22.64 -2.66
C GLY A 542 7.53 -22.59 -1.20
N LEU A 543 8.23 -23.62 -0.70
CA LEU A 543 8.89 -23.62 0.61
C LEU A 543 10.41 -23.43 0.55
N ASP A 544 10.95 -23.09 -0.61
CA ASP A 544 12.37 -22.80 -0.81
C ASP A 544 12.90 -21.64 0.06
N LEU A 545 14.23 -21.45 0.09
CA LEU A 545 14.88 -20.51 0.99
C LEU A 545 15.03 -19.08 0.41
N ASN A 546 14.43 -18.77 -0.75
CA ASN A 546 14.55 -17.45 -1.38
C ASN A 546 13.92 -16.30 -0.55
N ASN A 547 13.21 -16.62 0.53
CA ASN A 547 12.71 -15.65 1.51
C ASN A 547 13.74 -15.32 2.61
N GLN A 548 14.83 -16.06 2.69
CA GLN A 548 15.87 -15.96 3.73
C GLN A 548 17.28 -15.75 3.17
N ILE A 549 17.57 -16.27 1.97
CA ILE A 549 18.88 -16.16 1.32
C ILE A 549 18.72 -15.68 -0.13
N ASP A 550 19.73 -14.98 -0.63
CA ASP A 550 19.76 -14.56 -2.03
C ASP A 550 20.16 -15.71 -2.98
N VAL A 551 19.96 -15.51 -4.29
CA VAL A 551 20.17 -16.55 -5.31
C VAL A 551 21.64 -17.02 -5.37
N ASP A 552 22.58 -16.13 -5.09
CA ASP A 552 24.02 -16.41 -5.12
C ASP A 552 24.58 -16.86 -3.76
N LYS A 553 23.72 -17.01 -2.75
CA LYS A 553 24.11 -17.37 -1.37
C LYS A 553 25.21 -16.46 -0.81
N ALA A 554 25.17 -15.20 -1.21
CA ALA A 554 26.07 -14.16 -0.75
C ALA A 554 25.49 -13.40 0.44
N SER A 555 24.16 -13.37 0.60
CA SER A 555 23.50 -12.56 1.64
C SER A 555 22.36 -13.32 2.33
N THR A 556 22.12 -13.01 3.61
CA THR A 556 21.00 -13.57 4.38
C THR A 556 20.14 -12.47 4.97
N ARG A 557 18.84 -12.70 4.98
CA ARG A 557 17.85 -11.84 5.60
C ARG A 557 17.60 -12.23 7.05
N VAL A 558 17.72 -11.26 7.95
CA VAL A 558 17.28 -11.36 9.35
C VAL A 558 16.01 -10.53 9.53
N ILE A 559 14.95 -11.14 10.07
CA ILE A 559 13.65 -10.49 10.29
C ILE A 559 13.40 -10.36 11.78
N VAL A 560 13.28 -9.13 12.27
CA VAL A 560 12.95 -8.82 13.66
C VAL A 560 11.48 -8.44 13.73
N THR A 561 10.71 -9.14 14.55
CA THR A 561 9.29 -8.84 14.78
C THR A 561 9.08 -8.27 16.16
N TYR A 562 8.44 -7.10 16.22
CA TYR A 562 8.11 -6.40 17.45
C TYR A 562 6.65 -6.63 17.84
N GLY A 563 6.39 -6.57 19.14
CA GLY A 563 5.04 -6.58 19.71
C GLY A 563 4.35 -5.23 19.53
N ASP A 564 3.55 -4.80 20.52
CA ASP A 564 3.00 -3.44 20.52
C ASP A 564 4.14 -2.43 20.70
N ILE A 565 4.38 -1.61 19.67
CA ILE A 565 5.51 -0.68 19.62
C ILE A 565 5.10 0.63 18.94
N GLU A 566 5.68 1.73 19.40
CA GLU A 566 5.43 3.07 18.89
C GLU A 566 6.48 3.51 17.86
N THR A 567 6.13 4.45 16.99
CA THR A 567 7.02 4.96 15.93
C THR A 567 8.40 5.41 16.42
N LYS A 568 8.48 6.15 17.53
CA LYS A 568 9.79 6.59 18.07
C LYS A 568 10.64 5.41 18.52
N GLN A 569 10.04 4.43 19.20
CA GLN A 569 10.75 3.24 19.67
C GLN A 569 11.26 2.39 18.50
N ILE A 570 10.49 2.29 17.40
CA ILE A 570 10.94 1.61 16.18
C ILE A 570 12.20 2.29 15.63
N LEU A 571 12.22 3.62 15.54
CA LEU A 571 13.38 4.38 15.04
C LEU A 571 14.59 4.21 15.97
N ASP A 572 14.37 4.33 17.28
CA ASP A 572 15.43 4.15 18.29
C ASP A 572 16.03 2.73 18.20
N TYR A 573 15.20 1.68 18.14
CA TYR A 573 15.71 0.31 17.95
C TYR A 573 16.41 0.13 16.62
N ASN A 574 15.89 0.69 15.53
CA ASN A 574 16.52 0.57 14.22
C ASN A 574 17.91 1.21 14.24
N GLU A 575 18.04 2.40 14.79
CA GLU A 575 19.33 3.07 14.94
C GLU A 575 20.29 2.25 15.81
N MET A 576 19.81 1.74 16.96
CA MET A 576 20.60 0.86 17.84
C MET A 576 21.07 -0.41 17.11
N ASN A 577 20.21 -1.04 16.32
CA ASN A 577 20.53 -2.25 15.57
C ASN A 577 21.59 -1.96 14.50
N GLU A 578 21.43 -0.89 13.74
CA GLU A 578 22.40 -0.46 12.72
C GLU A 578 23.74 -0.06 13.34
N GLN A 579 23.74 0.63 14.49
CA GLN A 579 24.96 0.94 15.23
C GLN A 579 25.64 -0.34 15.74
N TRP A 580 24.89 -1.31 16.25
CA TRP A 580 25.44 -2.59 16.65
C TRP A 580 26.10 -3.31 15.47
N ILE A 581 25.43 -3.35 14.30
CA ILE A 581 26.01 -3.92 13.07
C ILE A 581 27.30 -3.18 12.71
N ARG A 582 27.31 -1.85 12.70
CA ARG A 582 28.50 -1.06 12.35
C ARG A 582 29.69 -1.31 13.28
N ASN A 583 29.44 -1.54 14.56
CA ASN A 583 30.48 -1.71 15.57
C ASN A 583 30.99 -3.15 15.68
N ASN A 584 30.17 -4.15 15.35
CA ASN A 584 30.49 -5.56 15.59
C ASN A 584 30.70 -6.39 14.31
N MET A 585 30.30 -5.87 13.15
CA MET A 585 30.39 -6.57 11.86
C MET A 585 31.29 -5.84 10.86
N PRO A 586 31.93 -6.57 9.92
CA PRO A 586 32.71 -5.97 8.85
C PRO A 586 31.86 -5.11 7.91
N LYS A 587 32.51 -4.16 7.20
CA LYS A 587 31.84 -3.16 6.35
C LYS A 587 30.87 -3.74 5.31
N HIS A 588 31.15 -4.91 4.76
CA HIS A 588 30.29 -5.54 3.76
C HIS A 588 28.95 -6.05 4.35
N MET A 589 28.86 -6.26 5.67
CA MET A 589 27.62 -6.61 6.37
C MET A 589 26.81 -5.38 6.82
N HIS A 590 27.34 -4.16 6.63
CA HIS A 590 26.63 -2.95 7.05
C HIS A 590 25.40 -2.73 6.18
N THR A 591 24.23 -2.72 6.81
CA THR A 591 22.94 -2.53 6.14
C THR A 591 22.04 -1.61 6.94
N LEU A 592 21.05 -1.05 6.25
CA LEU A 592 19.94 -0.31 6.85
C LEU A 592 18.77 -1.26 7.11
N GLY A 593 18.03 -1.01 8.19
CA GLY A 593 16.78 -1.71 8.43
C GLY A 593 15.72 -1.27 7.42
N SER A 594 15.02 -2.23 6.81
CA SER A 594 14.07 -1.98 5.72
C SER A 594 12.76 -2.74 5.93
N SER A 595 11.65 -2.03 5.98
CA SER A 595 10.29 -2.60 6.05
C SER A 595 9.23 -1.51 5.87
N PRO A 596 7.95 -1.88 5.63
CA PRO A 596 6.85 -0.91 5.66
C PRO A 596 6.80 -0.15 6.99
N THR A 597 7.09 -0.82 8.11
CA THR A 597 7.17 -0.22 9.44
C THR A 597 8.19 0.92 9.49
N ILE A 598 9.42 0.69 9.02
CA ILE A 598 10.48 1.71 8.97
C ILE A 598 10.10 2.88 8.05
N MET A 599 9.50 2.57 6.89
CA MET A 599 9.04 3.58 5.93
C MET A 599 8.04 4.53 6.58
N PHE A 600 6.99 3.98 7.19
CA PHE A 600 5.98 4.80 7.86
C PHE A 600 6.50 5.53 9.10
N SER A 601 7.39 4.93 9.88
CA SER A 601 7.97 5.63 11.04
C SER A 601 8.79 6.87 10.64
N HIS A 602 9.58 6.79 9.57
CA HIS A 602 10.33 7.94 9.06
C HIS A 602 9.44 9.01 8.40
N ILE A 603 8.40 8.59 7.67
CA ILE A 603 7.51 9.56 7.03
C ILE A 603 6.69 10.32 8.07
N SER A 604 6.27 9.68 9.18
CA SER A 604 5.61 10.39 10.28
C SER A 604 6.47 11.52 10.85
N GLU A 605 7.77 11.27 11.10
CA GLU A 605 8.68 12.31 11.62
C GLU A 605 8.94 13.42 10.60
N ARG A 606 9.27 13.05 9.35
CA ARG A 606 9.54 14.03 8.29
C ARG A 606 8.32 14.86 7.96
N ASN A 607 7.14 14.23 7.87
CA ASN A 607 5.92 14.91 7.53
C ASN A 607 5.54 15.98 8.56
N VAL A 608 5.70 15.72 9.86
CA VAL A 608 5.48 16.76 10.88
C VAL A 608 6.39 17.98 10.66
N LYS A 609 7.68 17.77 10.37
CA LYS A 609 8.63 18.86 10.11
C LYS A 609 8.33 19.61 8.80
N SER A 610 8.15 18.88 7.69
CA SER A 610 7.90 19.46 6.37
C SER A 610 6.56 20.22 6.33
N MET A 611 5.52 19.71 7.00
CA MET A 611 4.21 20.37 7.08
C MET A 611 4.21 21.59 8.00
N ALA A 612 5.00 21.60 9.07
CA ALA A 612 5.19 22.81 9.87
C ALA A 612 5.77 23.95 9.00
N TRP A 613 6.79 23.66 8.19
CA TRP A 613 7.33 24.61 7.22
C TRP A 613 6.33 24.99 6.13
N GLY A 614 5.61 24.03 5.55
CA GLY A 614 4.57 24.29 4.56
C GLY A 614 3.47 25.21 5.09
N THR A 615 3.04 24.99 6.35
CA THR A 615 2.06 25.83 7.04
C THR A 615 2.61 27.25 7.26
N LEU A 616 3.87 27.40 7.69
CA LEU A 616 4.49 28.71 7.86
C LEU A 616 4.61 29.48 6.54
N LEU A 617 4.97 28.80 5.44
CA LEU A 617 5.01 29.41 4.11
C LEU A 617 3.62 29.82 3.62
N ALA A 618 2.63 28.95 3.76
CA ALA A 618 1.25 29.24 3.41
C ALA A 618 0.72 30.43 4.21
N PHE A 619 0.99 30.47 5.51
CA PHE A 619 0.68 31.59 6.38
C PHE A 619 1.31 32.89 5.89
N GLY A 620 2.60 32.89 5.55
CA GLY A 620 3.29 34.04 4.96
C GLY A 620 2.64 34.51 3.66
N LEU A 621 2.31 33.59 2.75
CA LEU A 621 1.64 33.91 1.49
C LEU A 621 0.23 34.48 1.69
N ILE A 622 -0.55 33.91 2.61
CA ILE A 622 -1.87 34.43 3.00
C ILE A 622 -1.71 35.86 3.53
N THR A 623 -0.78 36.08 4.45
CA THR A 623 -0.46 37.40 5.01
C THR A 623 -0.18 38.43 3.93
N ILE A 624 0.72 38.10 3.00
CA ILE A 624 1.10 38.97 1.88
C ILE A 624 -0.13 39.30 1.04
N THR A 625 -0.96 38.29 0.75
CA THR A 625 -2.20 38.47 -0.01
C THR A 625 -3.16 39.43 0.70
N LEU A 626 -3.30 39.34 2.03
CA LEU A 626 -4.14 40.25 2.83
C LEU A 626 -3.58 41.68 2.87
N ILE A 627 -2.26 41.84 3.03
CA ILE A 627 -1.59 43.16 2.99
C ILE A 627 -1.87 43.86 1.66
N VAL A 628 -1.68 43.14 0.55
CA VAL A 628 -1.90 43.66 -0.82
C VAL A 628 -3.37 44.01 -1.04
N SER A 629 -4.28 43.11 -0.64
CA SER A 629 -5.72 43.28 -0.84
C SER A 629 -6.31 44.44 -0.02
N LEU A 630 -5.96 44.54 1.27
CA LEU A 630 -6.44 45.60 2.16
C LEU A 630 -5.71 46.94 1.95
N ARG A 631 -4.62 46.94 1.16
CA ARG A 631 -3.73 48.08 0.94
C ARG A 631 -3.32 48.71 2.27
N SER A 632 -2.89 47.87 3.20
CA SER A 632 -2.49 48.28 4.55
C SER A 632 -1.68 47.18 5.22
N TRP A 633 -0.41 47.46 5.48
CA TRP A 633 0.45 46.57 6.26
C TRP A 633 -0.07 46.41 7.69
N LYS A 634 -0.60 47.49 8.30
CA LYS A 634 -1.20 47.48 9.64
C LYS A 634 -2.34 46.46 9.73
N TYR A 635 -3.33 46.53 8.84
CA TYR A 635 -4.48 45.59 8.86
C TYR A 635 -4.12 44.17 8.43
N GLY A 636 -3.15 44.02 7.50
CA GLY A 636 -2.64 42.71 7.14
C GLY A 636 -1.93 42.00 8.31
N ILE A 637 -1.09 42.70 9.08
CA ILE A 637 -0.45 42.10 10.27
C ILE A 637 -1.48 41.80 11.37
N ILE A 638 -2.46 42.68 11.63
CA ILE A 638 -3.51 42.40 12.62
C ILE A 638 -4.28 41.13 12.28
N SER A 639 -4.54 40.89 10.99
CA SER A 639 -5.25 39.69 10.53
C SER A 639 -4.53 38.39 10.84
N LEU A 640 -3.23 38.43 11.19
CA LEU A 640 -2.47 37.23 11.55
C LEU A 640 -2.93 36.60 12.85
N LEU A 641 -3.24 37.43 13.84
CA LEU A 641 -3.57 36.97 15.18
C LEU A 641 -4.85 36.13 15.22
N PRO A 642 -5.99 36.57 14.66
CA PRO A 642 -7.20 35.76 14.64
C PRO A 642 -7.08 34.49 13.79
N ASN A 643 -6.04 34.36 12.97
CA ASN A 643 -5.77 33.14 12.20
C ASN A 643 -4.87 32.13 12.92
N VAL A 644 -3.90 32.61 13.73
CA VAL A 644 -2.98 31.72 14.48
C VAL A 644 -3.56 31.30 15.82
N ILE A 645 -4.24 32.20 16.52
CA ILE A 645 -4.77 31.94 17.87
C ILE A 645 -5.72 30.71 17.89
N PRO A 646 -6.67 30.55 16.95
CA PRO A 646 -7.57 29.39 16.95
C PRO A 646 -6.83 28.06 16.80
N ALA A 647 -5.78 28.04 15.96
CA ALA A 647 -4.93 26.87 15.82
C ALA A 647 -4.24 26.56 17.16
N ILE A 648 -3.60 27.55 17.79
CA ILE A 648 -2.96 27.37 19.11
C ILE A 648 -3.96 26.83 20.15
N ILE A 649 -5.17 27.35 20.19
CA ILE A 649 -6.21 26.89 21.12
C ILE A 649 -6.54 25.41 20.84
N SER A 650 -6.80 25.06 19.58
CA SER A 650 -7.14 23.70 19.16
C SER A 650 -6.03 22.70 19.50
N TYR A 651 -4.77 23.02 19.12
CA TYR A 651 -3.60 22.19 19.41
C TYR A 651 -3.27 22.13 20.91
N GLY A 652 -3.45 23.21 21.66
CA GLY A 652 -3.23 23.22 23.10
C GLY A 652 -4.25 22.38 23.86
N LEU A 653 -5.54 22.45 23.48
CA LEU A 653 -6.57 21.57 24.01
C LEU A 653 -6.29 20.11 23.64
N TRP A 654 -5.88 19.85 22.41
CA TRP A 654 -5.46 18.50 21.98
C TRP A 654 -4.31 17.95 22.84
N SER A 655 -3.31 18.80 23.13
CA SER A 655 -2.21 18.42 24.02
C SER A 655 -2.67 18.06 25.42
N LEU A 656 -3.71 18.73 25.96
CA LEU A 656 -4.21 18.46 27.31
C LEU A 656 -5.04 17.18 27.39
N PHE A 657 -5.88 16.91 26.39
CA PHE A 657 -6.81 15.77 26.42
C PHE A 657 -6.23 14.49 25.81
N VAL A 658 -5.35 14.60 24.80
CA VAL A 658 -4.82 13.45 24.04
C VAL A 658 -3.31 13.31 24.20
N GLY A 659 -2.56 14.42 24.13
CA GLY A 659 -1.11 14.46 24.38
C GLY A 659 -0.22 13.74 23.35
N LYS A 660 -0.82 13.13 22.32
CA LYS A 660 -0.11 12.38 21.26
C LYS A 660 -0.43 12.98 19.90
N ALA A 661 0.60 13.16 19.06
CA ALA A 661 0.45 13.45 17.64
C ALA A 661 0.91 12.31 16.77
N GLY A 662 0.04 11.92 15.86
CA GLY A 662 0.40 11.08 14.74
C GLY A 662 0.47 11.87 13.45
N PHE A 663 0.74 11.14 12.39
CA PHE A 663 0.72 11.53 10.99
C PHE A 663 -0.48 12.42 10.60
N ALA A 664 -1.66 12.13 11.15
CA ALA A 664 -2.91 12.86 10.92
C ALA A 664 -2.89 14.33 11.39
N ILE A 665 -2.19 14.62 12.49
CA ILE A 665 -2.24 15.93 13.16
C ILE A 665 -1.46 17.00 12.40
N ALA A 666 -0.41 16.60 11.69
CA ALA A 666 0.41 17.50 10.87
C ALA A 666 -0.43 18.17 9.76
N ILE A 667 -1.36 17.43 9.18
CA ILE A 667 -2.17 17.88 8.03
C ILE A 667 -3.18 18.95 8.43
N VAL A 668 -3.74 18.80 9.63
CA VAL A 668 -4.75 19.71 10.17
C VAL A 668 -4.24 21.15 10.21
N SER A 669 -2.97 21.39 10.54
CA SER A 669 -2.41 22.75 10.65
C SER A 669 -2.55 23.51 9.34
N SER A 670 -2.18 22.85 8.24
CA SER A 670 -2.23 23.40 6.89
C SER A 670 -3.67 23.58 6.39
N VAL A 671 -4.52 22.57 6.60
CA VAL A 671 -5.93 22.59 6.17
C VAL A 671 -6.71 23.67 6.90
N THR A 672 -6.64 23.69 8.24
CA THR A 672 -7.44 24.60 9.07
C THR A 672 -7.08 26.06 8.85
N LEU A 673 -5.79 26.35 8.62
CA LEU A 673 -5.34 27.71 8.30
C LEU A 673 -5.95 28.23 6.99
N GLY A 674 -6.10 27.38 5.97
CA GLY A 674 -6.76 27.76 4.72
C GLY A 674 -8.25 28.07 4.88
N ILE A 675 -8.90 27.49 5.90
CA ILE A 675 -10.36 27.62 6.13
C ILE A 675 -10.66 28.84 7.01
N VAL A 676 -9.91 29.04 8.09
CA VAL A 676 -10.21 30.03 9.14
C VAL A 676 -10.04 31.48 8.71
N VAL A 677 -9.23 31.74 7.68
CA VAL A 677 -8.96 33.10 7.18
C VAL A 677 -10.20 33.80 6.63
N ASP A 678 -11.23 33.06 6.25
CA ASP A 678 -12.48 33.56 5.66
C ASP A 678 -13.16 34.62 6.54
N ASP A 679 -13.39 34.30 7.81
CA ASP A 679 -14.16 35.14 8.73
C ASP A 679 -13.45 36.49 8.99
N THR A 680 -12.14 36.43 9.27
CA THR A 680 -11.27 37.60 9.42
C THR A 680 -11.29 38.49 8.18
N VAL A 681 -11.21 37.91 6.97
CA VAL A 681 -11.20 38.66 5.70
C VAL A 681 -12.50 39.41 5.50
N HIS A 682 -13.63 38.74 5.70
CA HIS A 682 -14.94 39.34 5.54
C HIS A 682 -15.16 40.47 6.56
N PHE A 683 -14.79 40.25 7.82
CA PHE A 683 -14.91 41.27 8.87
C PHE A 683 -14.02 42.49 8.60
N LEU A 684 -12.72 42.29 8.37
CA LEU A 684 -11.78 43.37 8.09
C LEU A 684 -12.11 44.13 6.81
N SER A 685 -12.55 43.44 5.76
CA SER A 685 -12.93 44.10 4.51
C SER A 685 -14.09 45.09 4.72
N LYS A 686 -15.08 44.76 5.56
CA LYS A 686 -16.19 45.68 5.87
C LYS A 686 -15.76 46.80 6.81
N TYR A 687 -14.92 46.51 7.81
CA TYR A 687 -14.34 47.50 8.70
C TYR A 687 -13.51 48.54 7.92
N VAL A 688 -12.55 48.09 7.11
CA VAL A 688 -11.68 48.96 6.29
C VAL A 688 -12.51 49.77 5.30
N ARG A 689 -13.57 49.18 4.72
CA ARG A 689 -14.52 49.89 3.86
C ARG A 689 -15.27 51.00 4.61
N ALA A 690 -15.72 50.75 5.84
CA ALA A 690 -16.38 51.77 6.65
C ALA A 690 -15.45 52.95 7.00
N ILE A 691 -14.19 52.66 7.33
CA ILE A 691 -13.18 53.69 7.58
C ILE A 691 -12.85 54.48 6.30
N LYS A 692 -12.40 53.79 5.25
CA LYS A 692 -11.82 54.42 4.06
C LYS A 692 -12.85 54.99 3.08
N GLU A 693 -13.97 54.30 2.87
CA GLU A 693 -14.98 54.72 1.87
C GLU A 693 -16.14 55.50 2.49
N LYS A 694 -16.49 55.25 3.76
CA LYS A 694 -17.63 55.89 4.43
C LYS A 694 -17.23 56.96 5.46
N GLY A 695 -15.95 57.06 5.81
CA GLY A 695 -15.47 58.04 6.79
C GLY A 695 -16.01 57.83 8.21
N MET A 696 -16.36 56.59 8.57
CA MET A 696 -16.90 56.26 9.90
C MET A 696 -15.80 56.25 10.98
N SER A 697 -16.17 56.51 12.24
CA SER A 697 -15.24 56.31 13.37
C SER A 697 -14.93 54.81 13.56
N PRO A 698 -13.80 54.42 14.18
CA PRO A 698 -13.51 52.99 14.44
C PRO A 698 -14.57 52.25 15.23
N LYS A 699 -15.24 52.92 16.18
CA LYS A 699 -16.36 52.32 16.91
C LYS A 699 -17.53 52.03 15.98
N ASP A 700 -17.93 53.02 15.17
CA ASP A 700 -19.05 52.88 14.22
C ASP A 700 -18.72 51.89 13.10
N ALA A 701 -17.44 51.81 12.70
CA ALA A 701 -16.95 50.86 11.71
C ALA A 701 -16.99 49.40 12.22
N ILE A 702 -16.73 49.16 13.52
CA ILE A 702 -16.90 47.85 14.15
C ILE A 702 -18.38 47.46 14.16
N GLU A 703 -19.27 48.37 14.56
CA GLU A 703 -20.72 48.13 14.55
C GLU A 703 -21.24 47.87 13.12
N TYR A 704 -20.71 48.61 12.13
CA TYR A 704 -20.99 48.37 10.73
C TYR A 704 -20.50 46.99 10.25
N ALA A 705 -19.31 46.55 10.67
CA ALA A 705 -18.82 45.22 10.33
C ALA A 705 -19.73 44.11 10.91
N PHE A 706 -20.09 44.20 12.20
CA PHE A 706 -20.99 43.23 12.84
C PHE A 706 -22.39 43.19 12.20
N SER A 707 -22.97 44.35 11.93
CA SER A 707 -24.30 44.43 11.31
C SER A 707 -24.32 43.98 9.85
N SER A 708 -23.21 44.15 9.12
CA SER A 708 -23.14 43.79 7.71
C SER A 708 -22.77 42.33 7.45
N VAL A 709 -21.84 41.74 8.21
CA VAL A 709 -21.36 40.36 7.96
C VAL A 709 -21.51 39.42 9.14
N GLY A 710 -21.68 39.89 10.38
CA GLY A 710 -21.66 39.03 11.57
C GLY A 710 -22.65 37.87 11.53
N SER A 711 -23.88 38.07 11.05
CA SER A 711 -24.83 36.96 10.90
C SER A 711 -24.42 35.94 9.83
N ALA A 712 -23.73 36.35 8.77
CA ALA A 712 -23.24 35.42 7.75
C ALA A 712 -22.09 34.58 8.31
N LEU A 713 -21.16 35.19 9.04
CA LEU A 713 -20.01 34.53 9.67
C LEU A 713 -20.43 33.43 10.67
N VAL A 714 -21.42 33.71 11.53
CA VAL A 714 -21.95 32.68 12.45
C VAL A 714 -22.52 31.49 11.67
N VAL A 715 -23.25 31.77 10.58
CA VAL A 715 -23.89 30.73 9.79
C VAL A 715 -22.87 29.87 9.05
N THR A 716 -21.88 30.50 8.39
CA THR A 716 -20.81 29.79 7.68
C THR A 716 -19.99 28.96 8.66
N SER A 717 -19.55 29.53 9.78
CA SER A 717 -18.79 28.81 10.80
C SER A 717 -19.56 27.64 11.43
N ILE A 718 -20.87 27.76 11.67
CA ILE A 718 -21.69 26.64 12.13
C ILE A 718 -21.78 25.54 11.07
N ILE A 719 -22.03 25.89 9.80
CA ILE A 719 -22.14 24.89 8.72
C ILE A 719 -20.81 24.18 8.49
N LEU A 720 -19.70 24.94 8.47
CA LEU A 720 -18.35 24.38 8.35
C LEU A 720 -18.05 23.44 9.53
N THR A 721 -18.32 23.88 10.77
CA THR A 721 -18.14 23.05 11.97
C THR A 721 -18.93 21.75 11.88
N ILE A 722 -20.21 21.82 11.48
CA ILE A 722 -21.07 20.63 11.32
C ILE A 722 -20.55 19.74 10.19
N GLY A 723 -20.19 20.30 9.05
CA GLY A 723 -19.67 19.56 7.90
C GLY A 723 -18.40 18.77 8.26
N PHE A 724 -17.44 19.39 8.94
CA PHE A 724 -16.26 18.71 9.44
C PHE A 724 -16.57 17.74 10.59
N SER A 725 -17.58 18.02 11.42
CA SER A 725 -17.99 17.13 12.51
C SER A 725 -18.55 15.79 12.01
N VAL A 726 -19.08 15.71 10.78
CA VAL A 726 -19.51 14.44 10.19
C VAL A 726 -18.32 13.47 10.04
N LEU A 727 -17.12 13.98 9.79
CA LEU A 727 -15.91 13.15 9.66
C LEU A 727 -15.50 12.47 10.98
N ILE A 728 -16.00 12.92 12.13
CA ILE A 728 -15.75 12.29 13.44
C ILE A 728 -16.23 10.84 13.47
N PHE A 729 -17.23 10.51 12.64
CA PHE A 729 -17.77 9.15 12.53
C PHE A 729 -17.02 8.27 11.52
N SER A 730 -15.91 8.74 10.94
CA SER A 730 -15.11 7.92 10.02
C SER A 730 -14.38 6.81 10.78
N PRO A 731 -14.45 5.55 10.31
CA PRO A 731 -13.66 4.46 10.87
C PRO A 731 -12.17 4.65 10.62
N PHE A 732 -11.77 5.60 9.76
CA PHE A 732 -10.39 5.97 9.55
C PHE A 732 -10.02 7.15 10.46
N LYS A 733 -9.22 6.88 11.49
CA LYS A 733 -8.81 7.81 12.55
C LYS A 733 -8.22 9.11 12.00
N MET A 734 -7.56 9.09 10.84
CA MET A 734 -7.03 10.30 10.23
C MET A 734 -8.13 11.27 9.79
N ASN A 735 -9.22 10.77 9.20
CA ASN A 735 -10.39 11.56 8.83
C ASN A 735 -11.13 12.05 10.08
N MET A 736 -11.26 11.19 11.10
CA MET A 736 -11.82 11.58 12.41
C MET A 736 -11.04 12.73 13.06
N ILE A 737 -9.71 12.62 13.16
CA ILE A 737 -8.84 13.65 13.75
C ILE A 737 -8.97 14.96 12.98
N LEU A 738 -8.97 14.90 11.65
CA LEU A 738 -9.20 16.07 10.80
C LEU A 738 -10.55 16.72 11.08
N GLY A 739 -11.61 15.92 11.26
CA GLY A 739 -12.94 16.41 11.64
C GLY A 739 -12.95 17.12 12.99
N ILE A 740 -12.46 16.47 14.05
CA ILE A 740 -12.42 17.03 15.42
C ILE A 740 -11.63 18.32 15.47
N LEU A 741 -10.36 18.29 15.02
CA LEU A 741 -9.50 19.45 15.13
C LEU A 741 -9.95 20.59 14.20
N SER A 742 -10.48 20.30 13.00
CA SER A 742 -11.00 21.36 12.14
C SER A 742 -12.24 22.01 12.75
N ALA A 743 -13.19 21.23 13.25
CA ALA A 743 -14.38 21.75 13.93
C ALA A 743 -14.01 22.63 15.15
N LEU A 744 -13.08 22.18 15.99
CA LEU A 744 -12.57 22.96 17.12
C LEU A 744 -11.90 24.26 16.67
N THR A 745 -11.07 24.19 15.62
CA THR A 745 -10.32 25.35 15.12
C THR A 745 -11.25 26.39 14.47
N ILE A 746 -12.26 25.96 13.71
CA ILE A 746 -13.27 26.83 13.10
C ILE A 746 -14.13 27.49 14.18
N MET A 747 -14.55 26.75 15.21
CA MET A 747 -15.32 27.33 16.31
C MET A 747 -14.49 28.34 17.11
N ALA A 748 -13.23 28.02 17.40
CA ALA A 748 -12.31 28.95 18.04
C ALA A 748 -12.07 30.19 17.16
N ALA A 749 -11.98 30.05 15.84
CA ALA A 749 -11.83 31.16 14.91
C ALA A 749 -12.97 32.15 15.01
N LEU A 750 -14.21 31.67 14.95
CA LEU A 750 -15.39 32.52 15.08
C LEU A 750 -15.37 33.29 16.41
N ILE A 751 -15.03 32.63 17.52
CA ILE A 751 -14.94 33.27 18.84
C ILE A 751 -13.88 34.38 18.83
N ILE A 752 -12.70 34.11 18.28
CA ILE A 752 -11.58 35.05 18.26
C ILE A 752 -11.85 36.23 17.31
N ASP A 753 -12.44 35.99 16.14
CA ASP A 753 -12.86 37.04 15.21
C ASP A 753 -13.95 37.95 15.79
N PHE A 754 -14.79 37.42 16.69
CA PHE A 754 -15.87 38.18 17.31
C PHE A 754 -15.43 38.91 18.58
N THR A 755 -14.38 38.45 19.25
CA THR A 755 -13.96 38.98 20.55
C THR A 755 -12.64 39.74 20.46
N PHE A 756 -11.59 39.05 20.05
CA PHE A 756 -10.23 39.57 20.04
C PHE A 756 -9.98 40.58 18.93
N LEU A 757 -10.36 40.25 17.69
CA LEU A 757 -10.12 41.12 16.53
C LEU A 757 -10.77 42.52 16.71
N PRO A 758 -12.05 42.66 17.12
CA PRO A 758 -12.67 43.97 17.30
C PRO A 758 -12.09 44.71 18.51
N ALA A 759 -11.68 43.99 19.57
CA ALA A 759 -11.04 44.60 20.74
C ALA A 759 -9.68 45.24 20.37
N VAL A 760 -8.88 44.56 19.55
CA VAL A 760 -7.60 45.09 19.03
C VAL A 760 -7.84 46.30 18.14
N LEU A 761 -8.78 46.21 17.17
CA LEU A 761 -9.12 47.34 16.31
C LEU A 761 -9.60 48.57 17.09
N ALA A 762 -10.37 48.37 18.16
CA ALA A 762 -10.84 49.45 19.05
C ALA A 762 -9.73 50.08 19.92
N LEU A 763 -8.56 49.45 20.03
CA LEU A 763 -7.39 49.98 20.77
C LEU A 763 -6.43 50.76 19.85
N MET A 764 -6.44 50.47 18.55
CA MET A 764 -5.50 51.03 17.56
C MET A 764 -5.86 52.41 17.03
N ASP A 765 -6.92 53.03 17.52
CA ASP A 765 -7.46 54.33 17.08
C ASP A 765 -6.61 55.55 17.49
N LYS A 766 -5.31 55.48 17.24
CA LYS A 766 -4.35 56.58 17.32
C LYS A 766 -3.29 56.42 16.23
N SER A 767 -3.57 56.81 14.98
CA SER A 767 -2.61 57.38 13.99
C SER A 767 -2.93 57.11 12.51
N GLU A 768 -2.85 58.20 11.73
CA GLU A 768 -2.45 58.30 10.31
C GLU A 768 -3.51 58.11 9.19
N GLN A 769 -4.02 59.27 8.76
CA GLN A 769 -4.22 59.61 7.35
C GLN A 769 -2.85 59.81 6.66
N SER A 770 -2.61 59.20 5.49
CA SER A 770 -2.19 59.90 4.26
C SER A 770 -1.71 58.94 3.15
N THR A 771 -2.10 59.28 1.91
CA THR A 771 -1.50 58.92 0.61
C THR A 771 -1.49 57.44 0.19
N GLY A 772 -1.73 57.05 -1.05
CA GLY A 772 -1.83 57.75 -2.33
C GLY A 772 -1.42 56.74 -3.42
N GLN A 773 -2.26 56.55 -4.44
CA GLN A 773 -2.15 55.53 -5.49
C GLN A 773 -0.86 55.63 -6.34
N LYS A 774 -0.46 54.51 -6.94
CA LYS A 774 -0.16 54.40 -8.38
C LYS A 774 -0.33 52.95 -8.82
N GLY A 775 -0.95 52.76 -9.99
CA GLY A 775 -1.13 51.45 -10.63
C GLY A 775 -0.40 51.40 -11.96
N GLU A 776 -0.31 50.21 -12.54
CA GLU A 776 -0.03 50.02 -13.96
C GLU A 776 -0.58 48.67 -14.44
N ASN A 777 -0.90 48.63 -15.73
CA ASN A 777 -1.80 47.70 -16.43
C ASN A 777 -1.10 47.29 -17.74
N MET A 778 -1.15 46.01 -18.16
CA MET A 778 -1.18 45.48 -19.56
C MET A 778 -0.81 43.98 -19.53
N LYS A 779 -1.64 42.99 -19.92
CA LYS A 779 -2.31 42.59 -21.20
C LYS A 779 -1.40 41.89 -22.24
N LEU A 780 -1.72 40.62 -22.55
CA LEU A 780 -1.87 39.96 -23.88
C LEU A 780 -2.18 38.46 -23.63
N LYS A 781 -3.33 37.81 -23.93
CA LYS A 781 -4.10 37.44 -25.15
C LYS A 781 -3.48 36.36 -26.09
N ASN A 782 -4.00 35.14 -25.91
CA ASN A 782 -4.58 34.14 -26.86
C ASN A 782 -3.86 33.72 -28.16
N ALA A 783 -3.83 32.40 -28.41
CA ALA A 783 -4.29 31.80 -29.68
C ALA A 783 -4.69 30.31 -29.48
N LEU A 784 -5.66 29.84 -30.27
CA LEU A 784 -6.47 28.62 -30.14
C LEU A 784 -6.36 27.75 -31.40
N ALA A 785 -6.46 26.44 -31.19
CA ALA A 785 -7.16 25.43 -32.03
C ALA A 785 -6.52 25.04 -33.40
N THR A 786 -6.72 23.85 -33.98
CA THR A 786 -7.95 23.03 -34.09
C THR A 786 -7.64 21.69 -34.82
N ILE A 787 -8.33 20.59 -34.45
CA ILE A 787 -9.06 19.59 -35.30
C ILE A 787 -8.28 18.80 -36.41
N SER A 788 -8.46 17.50 -36.72
CA SER A 788 -9.40 16.43 -36.34
C SER A 788 -9.09 15.10 -37.10
N ILE A 789 -9.51 13.96 -36.51
CA ILE A 789 -10.26 12.77 -37.04
C ILE A 789 -9.63 12.03 -38.27
N THR A 790 -9.52 10.69 -38.38
CA THR A 790 -10.63 9.74 -38.61
C THR A 790 -10.17 8.25 -38.81
N LEU A 791 -10.85 7.33 -38.08
CA LEU A 791 -11.44 6.00 -38.44
C LEU A 791 -10.68 4.69 -38.84
N LEU A 792 -11.26 3.59 -38.28
CA LEU A 792 -11.60 2.23 -38.83
C LEU A 792 -10.44 1.24 -39.13
N ALA A 793 -10.52 -0.09 -38.96
CA ALA A 793 -11.63 -1.03 -38.76
C ALA A 793 -11.21 -2.38 -38.10
N ILE A 794 -12.20 -2.94 -37.38
CA ILE A 794 -12.63 -4.32 -37.04
C ILE A 794 -11.90 -5.54 -37.67
N GLY A 795 -11.68 -6.58 -36.85
CA GLY A 795 -11.57 -7.99 -37.27
C GLY A 795 -11.97 -8.95 -36.13
N LEU A 796 -13.04 -9.75 -36.33
CA LEU A 796 -13.68 -10.68 -35.39
C LEU A 796 -13.34 -12.15 -35.73
N GLY A 797 -13.44 -13.02 -34.70
CA GLY A 797 -13.72 -14.47 -34.81
C GLY A 797 -12.58 -15.38 -34.30
N SER A 798 -12.79 -16.51 -33.62
CA SER A 798 -13.95 -17.15 -32.97
C SER A 798 -13.40 -18.39 -32.23
N GLN A 799 -14.03 -18.77 -31.12
CA GLN A 799 -13.72 -19.98 -30.33
C GLN A 799 -13.94 -21.29 -31.12
N VAL A 800 -13.14 -22.33 -30.85
CA VAL A 800 -13.52 -23.72 -31.12
C VAL A 800 -13.14 -24.62 -29.94
N LYS A 801 -14.10 -25.47 -29.56
CA LYS A 801 -14.03 -26.49 -28.51
C LYS A 801 -13.26 -27.73 -28.96
N ALA A 802 -12.74 -28.44 -27.95
CA ALA A 802 -11.98 -29.66 -28.04
C ALA A 802 -12.75 -30.87 -28.61
N GLU A 803 -12.03 -31.70 -29.36
CA GLU A 803 -12.36 -33.11 -29.65
C GLU A 803 -11.09 -33.97 -29.65
N THR A 804 -11.30 -35.29 -29.61
CA THR A 804 -10.57 -36.25 -28.78
C THR A 804 -9.44 -37.00 -29.50
N ASN A 805 -8.38 -37.34 -28.75
CA ASN A 805 -7.41 -38.43 -28.94
C ASN A 805 -6.33 -38.42 -30.06
N LYS A 806 -5.86 -37.25 -30.51
CA LYS A 806 -4.60 -37.13 -31.30
C LYS A 806 -3.34 -36.86 -30.44
N GLY A 807 -3.51 -36.50 -29.17
CA GLY A 807 -2.41 -36.05 -28.30
C GLY A 807 -1.45 -37.18 -27.91
N LEU A 808 -1.99 -38.36 -27.59
CA LEU A 808 -1.19 -39.54 -27.24
C LEU A 808 -0.31 -40.00 -28.41
N TRP A 809 -0.84 -39.93 -29.65
CA TRP A 809 -0.10 -40.30 -30.84
C TRP A 809 1.13 -39.40 -31.04
N VAL A 810 1.00 -38.08 -30.85
CA VAL A 810 2.14 -37.15 -30.95
C VAL A 810 3.19 -37.49 -29.89
N ALA A 811 2.78 -37.77 -28.65
CA ALA A 811 3.70 -38.16 -27.57
C ALA A 811 4.49 -39.45 -27.91
N GLN A 812 3.84 -40.45 -28.51
CA GLN A 812 4.50 -41.68 -28.97
C GLN A 812 5.50 -41.44 -30.10
N GLN A 813 5.31 -40.42 -30.95
CA GLN A 813 6.31 -40.07 -31.98
C GLN A 813 7.55 -39.39 -31.37
N ILE A 814 7.35 -38.52 -30.38
CA ILE A 814 8.46 -37.87 -29.63
C ILE A 814 9.33 -38.92 -28.95
N ASP A 815 8.71 -39.89 -28.28
CA ASP A 815 9.41 -40.98 -27.57
C ASP A 815 10.23 -41.84 -28.55
N LYS A 816 9.62 -42.28 -29.64
CA LYS A 816 10.32 -43.01 -30.72
C LYS A 816 11.50 -42.23 -31.31
N ALA A 817 11.40 -40.90 -31.40
CA ALA A 817 12.47 -40.06 -31.94
C ALA A 817 13.63 -39.83 -30.96
N ASN A 818 13.41 -40.00 -29.64
CA ASN A 818 14.41 -39.73 -28.61
C ASN A 818 15.03 -40.97 -27.95
N ASN A 819 14.44 -42.15 -28.17
CA ASN A 819 14.96 -43.43 -27.68
C ASN A 819 16.07 -44.01 -28.60
N GLY A 820 16.83 -44.98 -28.07
CA GLY A 820 17.90 -45.67 -28.77
C GLY A 820 19.26 -44.97 -28.73
N PHE A 821 19.53 -44.12 -27.72
CA PHE A 821 20.82 -43.46 -27.53
C PHE A 821 21.79 -44.29 -26.67
N VAL A 822 21.31 -45.35 -26.02
CA VAL A 822 22.06 -46.32 -25.19
C VAL A 822 22.72 -45.68 -23.96
N ASN A 823 23.73 -44.84 -24.16
CA ASN A 823 24.35 -44.06 -23.11
C ASN A 823 24.91 -42.74 -23.64
N GLN A 824 24.96 -41.72 -22.77
CA GLN A 824 25.49 -40.41 -23.11
C GLN A 824 26.20 -39.76 -21.92
N SER A 825 27.11 -38.83 -22.21
CA SER A 825 27.65 -37.89 -21.23
C SER A 825 27.83 -36.51 -21.81
N ALA A 826 27.69 -35.47 -20.99
CA ALA A 826 27.85 -34.07 -21.39
C ALA A 826 28.32 -33.19 -20.23
N ASN A 827 28.98 -32.09 -20.57
CA ASN A 827 29.28 -31.00 -19.65
C ASN A 827 28.12 -30.00 -19.69
N VAL A 828 27.67 -29.51 -18.53
CA VAL A 828 26.53 -28.60 -18.42
C VAL A 828 26.90 -27.40 -17.57
N GLU A 829 26.70 -26.22 -18.14
CA GLU A 829 26.78 -24.94 -17.45
C GLU A 829 25.36 -24.46 -17.12
N MET A 830 25.03 -24.44 -15.82
CA MET A 830 23.75 -23.97 -15.31
C MET A 830 23.90 -22.53 -14.82
N ILE A 831 23.12 -21.62 -15.38
CA ILE A 831 23.12 -20.19 -15.07
C ILE A 831 21.76 -19.81 -14.50
N LEU A 832 21.72 -19.43 -13.23
CA LEU A 832 20.52 -18.91 -12.56
C LEU A 832 20.54 -17.39 -12.65
N LEU A 833 19.39 -16.81 -12.97
CA LEU A 833 19.21 -15.37 -13.10
C LEU A 833 18.02 -14.94 -12.26
N ASN A 834 18.23 -13.96 -11.38
CA ASN A 834 17.12 -13.27 -10.74
C ASN A 834 16.49 -12.23 -11.69
N LYS A 835 15.41 -11.58 -11.25
CA LYS A 835 14.68 -10.58 -12.04
C LYS A 835 15.52 -9.36 -12.46
N GLN A 836 16.58 -9.02 -11.72
CA GLN A 836 17.49 -7.91 -12.06
C GLN A 836 18.74 -8.36 -12.84
N GLY A 837 18.88 -9.65 -13.15
CA GLY A 837 20.04 -10.20 -13.86
C GLY A 837 21.23 -10.58 -12.97
N GLN A 838 21.09 -10.61 -11.63
CA GLN A 838 22.11 -11.24 -10.79
C GLN A 838 22.23 -12.71 -11.17
N LYS A 839 23.48 -13.16 -11.37
CA LYS A 839 23.81 -14.46 -11.92
C LYS A 839 24.49 -15.33 -10.88
N SER A 840 24.03 -16.57 -10.72
CA SER A 840 24.79 -17.64 -10.05
C SER A 840 25.03 -18.77 -11.04
N THR A 841 26.23 -19.34 -11.06
CA THR A 841 26.65 -20.33 -12.08
C THR A 841 27.10 -21.63 -11.44
N ARG A 842 26.70 -22.76 -12.03
CA ARG A 842 27.16 -24.09 -11.64
C ARG A 842 27.69 -24.82 -12.85
N LEU A 843 28.80 -25.52 -12.68
CA LEU A 843 29.37 -26.40 -13.69
C LEU A 843 29.17 -27.83 -13.22
N MET A 844 28.62 -28.67 -14.08
CA MET A 844 28.35 -30.06 -13.76
C MET A 844 28.59 -30.96 -14.97
N LYS A 845 28.86 -32.24 -14.70
CA LYS A 845 28.94 -33.29 -15.69
C LYS A 845 27.78 -34.26 -15.49
N ILE A 846 27.06 -34.56 -16.56
CA ILE A 846 25.91 -35.48 -16.52
C ILE A 846 26.25 -36.71 -17.35
N LYS A 847 26.02 -37.89 -16.78
CA LYS A 847 26.02 -39.18 -17.48
C LYS A 847 24.61 -39.76 -17.43
N THR A 848 24.11 -40.26 -18.55
CA THR A 848 22.79 -40.89 -18.64
C THR A 848 22.92 -42.26 -19.30
N LEU A 849 22.20 -43.24 -18.77
CA LEU A 849 22.09 -44.59 -19.31
C LEU A 849 20.61 -44.90 -19.54
N GLU A 850 20.30 -45.23 -20.79
CA GLU A 850 18.97 -45.63 -21.22
C GLU A 850 18.63 -47.03 -20.69
N VAL A 851 17.43 -47.20 -20.13
CA VAL A 851 16.95 -48.51 -19.67
C VAL A 851 15.68 -48.86 -20.44
N GLN A 852 15.73 -49.87 -21.30
CA GLN A 852 14.57 -50.22 -22.12
C GLN A 852 13.39 -50.72 -21.28
N GLY A 853 12.20 -50.14 -21.52
CA GLY A 853 10.94 -50.54 -20.89
C GLY A 853 10.75 -50.06 -19.45
N ASP A 854 11.64 -49.20 -18.95
CA ASP A 854 11.51 -48.47 -17.69
C ASP A 854 12.08 -47.06 -17.90
N GLY A 855 12.45 -46.31 -16.86
CA GLY A 855 13.06 -44.99 -17.02
C GLY A 855 14.59 -44.94 -16.94
N ASP A 856 15.18 -43.80 -17.34
CA ASP A 856 16.63 -43.64 -17.41
C ASP A 856 17.34 -43.52 -16.05
N LYS A 857 18.61 -43.97 -16.04
CA LYS A 857 19.55 -43.71 -14.94
C LYS A 857 20.43 -42.50 -15.28
N SER A 858 20.52 -41.54 -14.36
CA SER A 858 21.31 -40.32 -14.52
C SER A 858 22.23 -40.10 -13.32
N LEU A 859 23.48 -39.72 -13.58
CA LEU A 859 24.49 -39.37 -12.59
C LEU A 859 25.04 -37.97 -12.93
N THR A 860 24.76 -37.02 -12.05
CA THR A 860 25.23 -35.64 -12.15
C THR A 860 26.33 -35.39 -11.12
N THR A 861 27.50 -34.92 -11.54
CA THR A 861 28.60 -34.53 -10.65
C THR A 861 28.87 -33.04 -10.80
N PHE A 862 28.97 -32.32 -9.69
CA PHE A 862 29.19 -30.86 -9.69
C PHE A 862 30.68 -30.52 -9.58
N ASP A 863 31.18 -29.70 -10.49
CA ASP A 863 32.58 -29.25 -10.53
C ASP A 863 32.76 -27.86 -9.89
N SER A 864 31.72 -27.02 -9.92
CA SER A 864 31.72 -25.64 -9.42
C SER A 864 30.30 -25.18 -9.06
N PRO A 865 30.09 -24.27 -8.09
CA PRO A 865 31.08 -23.58 -7.24
C PRO A 865 31.69 -24.45 -6.13
N ARG A 866 32.69 -23.91 -5.42
CA ARG A 866 33.41 -24.59 -4.32
C ARG A 866 32.47 -25.28 -3.33
N ASP A 867 31.35 -24.66 -3.01
CA ASP A 867 30.38 -25.10 -2.00
C ASP A 867 29.61 -26.37 -2.39
N VAL A 868 29.56 -26.71 -3.67
CA VAL A 868 28.91 -27.95 -4.16
C VAL A 868 29.88 -28.88 -4.91
N LYS A 869 31.15 -28.48 -5.06
CA LYS A 869 32.17 -29.23 -5.80
C LYS A 869 32.33 -30.66 -5.25
N GLY A 870 32.33 -31.64 -6.16
CA GLY A 870 32.42 -33.07 -5.86
C GLY A 870 31.11 -33.70 -5.38
N THR A 871 30.04 -32.91 -5.16
CA THR A 871 28.71 -33.45 -4.88
C THR A 871 28.24 -34.24 -6.10
N SER A 872 27.67 -35.42 -5.88
CA SER A 872 27.14 -36.26 -6.96
C SER A 872 25.71 -36.68 -6.67
N PHE A 873 24.83 -36.48 -7.64
CA PHE A 873 23.41 -36.83 -7.58
C PHE A 873 23.11 -37.97 -8.55
N LEU A 874 22.57 -39.07 -8.03
CA LEU A 874 22.16 -40.26 -8.78
C LEU A 874 20.64 -40.33 -8.79
N SER A 875 20.04 -40.43 -9.97
CA SER A 875 18.61 -40.61 -10.16
C SER A 875 18.34 -41.82 -11.04
N PHE A 876 17.34 -42.62 -10.69
CA PHE A 876 16.78 -43.67 -11.53
C PHE A 876 15.30 -43.38 -11.70
N SER A 877 14.92 -42.99 -12.91
CA SER A 877 13.52 -42.71 -13.24
C SER A 877 12.78 -44.04 -13.46
N HIS A 878 11.50 -44.08 -13.11
CA HIS A 878 10.65 -45.24 -13.39
C HIS A 878 9.41 -44.84 -14.19
N ALA A 879 8.92 -45.73 -15.05
CA ALA A 879 7.75 -45.47 -15.90
C ALA A 879 6.46 -45.29 -15.08
N THR A 880 6.23 -46.15 -14.09
CA THR A 880 4.96 -46.20 -13.33
C THR A 880 5.11 -45.98 -11.82
N THR A 881 6.33 -46.05 -11.27
CA THR A 881 6.60 -45.90 -9.83
C THR A 881 7.40 -44.63 -9.51
N ALA A 882 7.57 -44.33 -8.22
CA ALA A 882 8.37 -43.18 -7.79
C ALA A 882 9.85 -43.35 -8.17
N ASP A 883 10.53 -42.24 -8.50
CA ASP A 883 11.93 -42.26 -8.95
C ASP A 883 12.87 -42.49 -7.76
N ASP A 884 13.97 -43.21 -7.98
CA ASP A 884 14.93 -43.58 -6.95
C ASP A 884 16.13 -42.62 -6.96
N GLN A 885 16.38 -41.90 -5.85
CA GLN A 885 17.31 -40.77 -5.82
C GLN A 885 18.30 -40.80 -4.65
N TRP A 886 19.57 -40.50 -4.92
CA TRP A 886 20.66 -40.45 -3.95
C TRP A 886 21.58 -39.24 -4.17
N LEU A 887 22.11 -38.71 -3.07
CA LEU A 887 23.07 -37.62 -3.05
C LEU A 887 24.32 -38.03 -2.28
N TYR A 888 25.48 -37.85 -2.91
CA TYR A 888 26.77 -38.00 -2.25
C TYR A 888 27.34 -36.64 -1.87
N LEU A 889 27.71 -36.51 -0.60
CA LEU A 889 28.21 -35.28 0.01
C LEU A 889 29.67 -35.48 0.44
N PRO A 890 30.65 -34.90 -0.25
CA PRO A 890 32.06 -35.25 -0.07
C PRO A 890 32.64 -34.81 1.28
N ALA A 891 32.16 -33.72 1.89
CA ALA A 891 32.66 -33.29 3.21
C ALA A 891 32.17 -34.22 4.32
N LEU A 892 31.02 -34.85 4.09
CA LEU A 892 30.45 -35.86 5.00
C LEU A 892 30.94 -37.27 4.70
N LYS A 893 31.49 -37.51 3.50
CA LYS A 893 31.84 -38.83 2.97
C LYS A 893 30.67 -39.82 3.05
N ARG A 894 29.44 -39.33 2.88
CA ARG A 894 28.20 -40.10 3.01
C ARG A 894 27.36 -40.01 1.74
N VAL A 895 26.65 -41.11 1.45
CA VAL A 895 25.58 -41.17 0.45
C VAL A 895 24.26 -41.14 1.21
N LYS A 896 23.36 -40.25 0.84
CA LYS A 896 22.04 -40.07 1.45
C LYS A 896 20.95 -40.34 0.41
N ARG A 897 19.86 -41.00 0.79
CA ARG A 897 18.68 -41.09 -0.07
C ARG A 897 17.88 -39.79 0.00
N ILE A 898 17.39 -39.31 -1.13
CA ILE A 898 16.44 -38.18 -1.19
C ILE A 898 15.03 -38.78 -1.31
N SER A 899 14.06 -38.20 -0.60
CA SER A 899 12.66 -38.62 -0.68
C SER A 899 12.10 -38.35 -2.07
N SER A 900 11.63 -39.41 -2.74
CA SER A 900 11.04 -39.38 -4.08
C SER A 900 9.68 -38.67 -4.16
N ASN A 901 9.10 -38.31 -3.00
CA ASN A 901 7.79 -37.65 -2.93
C ASN A 901 7.84 -36.16 -3.27
N ASN A 902 9.03 -35.56 -3.32
CA ASN A 902 9.19 -34.12 -3.51
C ASN A 902 9.63 -33.72 -4.94
N LYS A 903 8.89 -34.20 -5.94
CA LYS A 903 9.23 -34.00 -7.35
C LYS A 903 9.06 -32.56 -7.85
N SER A 904 8.23 -31.77 -7.18
CA SER A 904 7.94 -30.36 -7.53
C SER A 904 8.95 -29.36 -6.96
N GLY A 905 9.82 -29.79 -6.04
CA GLY A 905 10.88 -28.95 -5.47
C GLY A 905 11.91 -28.49 -6.52
N PRO A 906 12.51 -27.29 -6.35
CA PRO A 906 13.49 -26.76 -7.28
C PRO A 906 14.81 -27.55 -7.24
N PHE A 907 15.30 -27.95 -8.41
CA PHE A 907 16.59 -28.61 -8.57
C PHE A 907 17.72 -27.60 -8.37
N MET A 908 18.47 -27.75 -7.27
CA MET A 908 19.61 -26.89 -6.91
C MET A 908 19.26 -25.39 -6.87
N GLY A 909 18.05 -25.04 -6.40
CA GLY A 909 17.57 -23.66 -6.34
C GLY A 909 17.34 -23.00 -7.71
N SER A 910 17.32 -23.78 -8.79
CA SER A 910 17.02 -23.31 -10.14
C SER A 910 15.51 -23.28 -10.43
N GLU A 911 15.13 -22.71 -11.58
CA GLU A 911 13.73 -22.72 -12.03
C GLU A 911 13.30 -24.08 -12.60
N PHE A 912 14.19 -25.07 -12.69
CA PHE A 912 13.85 -26.45 -13.03
C PHE A 912 13.45 -27.21 -11.75
N ALA A 913 12.32 -27.90 -11.75
CA ALA A 913 11.94 -28.85 -10.71
C ALA A 913 12.60 -30.22 -10.96
N TYR A 914 12.63 -31.10 -9.97
CA TYR A 914 13.12 -32.47 -10.17
C TYR A 914 12.37 -33.20 -11.27
N GLU A 915 11.04 -33.02 -11.35
CA GLU A 915 10.19 -33.56 -12.42
C GLU A 915 10.47 -32.97 -13.82
N ASP A 916 11.25 -31.89 -13.92
CA ASP A 916 11.67 -31.32 -15.23
C ASP A 916 13.04 -31.84 -15.68
N ILE A 917 13.86 -32.36 -14.76
CA ILE A 917 15.21 -32.89 -15.02
C ILE A 917 15.20 -34.41 -15.19
N SER A 918 14.23 -35.10 -14.58
CA SER A 918 14.07 -36.55 -14.73
C SER A 918 13.47 -36.93 -16.08
N SER A 919 13.60 -38.22 -16.42
CA SER A 919 13.08 -38.74 -17.69
C SER A 919 11.57 -38.60 -17.80
N GLN A 920 11.11 -38.18 -18.99
CA GLN A 920 9.75 -37.76 -19.31
C GLN A 920 8.95 -38.90 -19.95
N GLU A 921 8.73 -39.98 -19.20
CA GLU A 921 8.02 -41.18 -19.67
C GLU A 921 6.57 -40.89 -20.10
N ILE A 922 6.07 -41.61 -21.13
CA ILE A 922 4.71 -41.39 -21.67
C ILE A 922 3.64 -41.66 -20.60
N GLU A 923 3.83 -42.70 -19.80
CA GLU A 923 2.92 -43.19 -18.77
C GLU A 923 2.73 -42.20 -17.62
N LYS A 924 3.65 -41.22 -17.46
CA LYS A 924 3.54 -40.16 -16.45
C LYS A 924 2.49 -39.11 -16.78
N TYR A 925 1.92 -39.14 -17.99
CA TYR A 925 0.97 -38.13 -18.46
C TYR A 925 -0.26 -38.72 -19.17
N THR A 926 -1.35 -37.95 -19.14
CA THR A 926 -2.46 -38.09 -20.10
C THR A 926 -2.42 -36.93 -21.08
N TYR A 927 -2.93 -37.11 -22.30
CA TYR A 927 -2.68 -36.18 -23.41
C TYR A 927 -3.97 -35.69 -24.06
N LYS A 928 -3.96 -34.44 -24.49
CA LYS A 928 -5.01 -33.80 -25.29
C LYS A 928 -4.36 -33.03 -26.42
N TYR A 929 -4.83 -33.24 -27.64
CA TYR A 929 -4.34 -32.49 -28.80
C TYR A 929 -4.99 -31.11 -28.85
N LEU A 930 -4.22 -30.08 -29.20
CA LEU A 930 -4.76 -28.75 -29.46
C LEU A 930 -4.88 -28.49 -30.95
N GLU A 931 -3.75 -28.28 -31.64
CA GLU A 931 -3.75 -27.91 -33.06
C GLU A 931 -2.37 -28.11 -33.71
N THR A 932 -2.29 -27.93 -35.03
CA THR A 932 -1.01 -27.78 -35.76
C THR A 932 -0.84 -26.33 -36.17
N GLN A 933 0.26 -25.69 -35.78
CA GLN A 933 0.59 -24.32 -36.16
C GLN A 933 1.87 -24.32 -37.00
N ALA A 934 1.83 -23.81 -38.23
CA ALA A 934 2.99 -23.67 -39.12
C ALA A 934 3.82 -24.97 -39.30
N GLY A 935 3.16 -26.13 -39.29
CA GLY A 935 3.81 -27.44 -39.41
C GLY A 935 4.23 -28.09 -38.08
N ASN A 936 4.08 -27.41 -36.94
CA ASN A 936 4.40 -27.92 -35.61
C ASN A 936 3.15 -28.39 -34.86
N HIS A 937 3.27 -29.40 -34.00
CA HIS A 937 2.15 -29.96 -33.23
C HIS A 937 2.11 -29.37 -31.81
N LEU A 938 0.93 -28.91 -31.39
CA LEU A 938 0.69 -28.41 -30.04
C LEU A 938 -0.17 -29.41 -29.26
N ILE A 939 0.33 -29.90 -28.13
CA ILE A 939 -0.37 -30.85 -27.25
C ILE A 939 -0.42 -30.34 -25.81
N GLU A 940 -1.53 -30.60 -25.14
CA GLU A 940 -1.65 -30.55 -23.69
C GLU A 940 -1.30 -31.92 -23.10
N ARG A 941 -0.53 -31.94 -22.01
CA ARG A 941 -0.33 -33.14 -21.20
C ARG A 941 -0.58 -32.84 -19.72
N TYR A 942 -1.17 -33.81 -19.02
CA TYR A 942 -1.59 -33.70 -17.62
C TYR A 942 -0.86 -34.76 -16.79
N PRO A 943 -0.07 -34.37 -15.76
CA PRO A 943 0.62 -35.33 -14.90
C PRO A 943 -0.37 -36.29 -14.21
N VAL A 944 -0.05 -37.58 -14.16
CA VAL A 944 -0.85 -38.61 -13.46
C VAL A 944 -0.56 -38.61 -11.95
N ASP A 945 0.66 -38.25 -11.55
CA ASP A 945 1.09 -38.22 -10.15
C ASP A 945 0.45 -37.05 -9.38
N LYS A 946 -0.20 -37.36 -8.25
CA LYS A 946 -0.85 -36.38 -7.36
C LYS A 946 0.13 -35.40 -6.71
N ASN A 947 1.42 -35.74 -6.65
CA ASN A 947 2.46 -34.91 -6.05
C ASN A 947 3.13 -33.95 -7.05
N SER A 948 2.73 -33.95 -8.32
CA SER A 948 3.23 -32.98 -9.31
C SER A 948 2.94 -31.54 -8.89
N GLY A 949 3.84 -30.63 -9.26
CA GLY A 949 3.68 -29.19 -9.11
C GLY A 949 2.71 -28.60 -10.14
N TYR A 950 2.39 -29.34 -11.20
CA TYR A 950 1.66 -28.83 -12.35
C TYR A 950 0.26 -29.41 -12.49
N THR A 951 -0.68 -28.58 -12.92
CA THR A 951 -2.03 -29.03 -13.33
C THR A 951 -2.05 -29.50 -14.77
N LYS A 952 -1.32 -28.80 -15.64
CA LYS A 952 -1.16 -29.12 -17.06
C LYS A 952 0.12 -28.53 -17.62
N GLN A 953 0.57 -29.11 -18.72
CA GLN A 953 1.67 -28.59 -19.52
C GLN A 953 1.21 -28.48 -20.98
N ILE A 954 1.58 -27.39 -21.66
CA ILE A 954 1.36 -27.22 -23.09
C ILE A 954 2.71 -27.38 -23.79
N VAL A 955 2.86 -28.40 -24.62
CA VAL A 955 4.09 -28.79 -25.30
C VAL A 955 3.96 -28.48 -26.79
N LEU A 956 4.89 -27.71 -27.33
CA LEU A 956 5.04 -27.46 -28.77
C LEU A 956 6.14 -28.36 -29.33
N VAL A 957 5.83 -29.09 -30.40
CA VAL A 957 6.67 -30.13 -30.99
C VAL A 957 6.90 -29.84 -32.47
N ASP A 958 8.14 -29.94 -32.94
CA ASP A 958 8.51 -29.84 -34.35
C ASP A 958 7.85 -30.98 -35.16
N GLY A 959 7.12 -30.65 -36.23
CA GLY A 959 6.48 -31.66 -37.07
C GLY A 959 7.41 -32.39 -38.04
N LYS A 960 8.68 -31.96 -38.17
CA LYS A 960 9.67 -32.64 -39.03
C LYS A 960 10.51 -33.66 -38.25
N ASN A 961 11.14 -33.24 -37.16
CA ASN A 961 12.08 -34.07 -36.41
C ASN A 961 11.52 -34.56 -35.06
N TRP A 962 10.27 -34.20 -34.71
CA TRP A 962 9.61 -34.57 -33.45
C TRP A 962 10.34 -34.07 -32.18
N ASN A 963 11.17 -33.04 -32.32
CA ASN A 963 11.85 -32.36 -31.22
C ASN A 963 10.90 -31.43 -30.45
N ILE A 964 11.04 -31.34 -29.13
CA ILE A 964 10.27 -30.39 -28.31
C ILE A 964 10.86 -28.99 -28.49
N LEU A 965 10.05 -28.01 -28.85
CA LEU A 965 10.49 -26.62 -29.05
C LEU A 965 10.30 -25.79 -27.78
N ASN A 966 9.13 -25.92 -27.13
CA ASN A 966 8.88 -25.29 -25.85
C ASN A 966 7.82 -26.03 -25.03
N ILE A 967 7.80 -25.76 -23.73
CA ILE A 967 6.81 -26.25 -22.78
C ILE A 967 6.34 -25.10 -21.91
N LYS A 968 5.03 -24.88 -21.80
CA LYS A 968 4.41 -23.97 -20.83
C LYS A 968 3.84 -24.78 -19.67
N PHE A 969 4.22 -24.43 -18.44
CA PHE A 969 3.81 -25.11 -17.22
C PHE A 969 2.77 -24.28 -16.47
N TYR A 970 1.68 -24.90 -16.05
CA TYR A 970 0.61 -24.26 -15.28
C TYR A 970 0.59 -24.79 -13.84
N ASP A 971 0.46 -23.89 -12.87
CA ASP A 971 0.44 -24.23 -11.45
C ASP A 971 -0.92 -24.80 -10.99
N ARG A 972 -1.04 -25.07 -9.69
CA ARG A 972 -2.27 -25.57 -9.04
C ARG A 972 -3.47 -24.61 -9.08
N LYS A 973 -3.25 -23.36 -9.50
CA LYS A 973 -4.28 -22.32 -9.68
C LYS A 973 -4.64 -22.13 -11.15
N ASP A 974 -4.20 -23.03 -12.03
CA ASP A 974 -4.33 -22.95 -13.50
C ASP A 974 -3.73 -21.65 -14.09
N SER A 975 -2.76 -21.06 -13.39
CA SER A 975 -2.04 -19.86 -13.84
C SER A 975 -0.72 -20.25 -14.50
N LEU A 976 -0.32 -19.52 -15.55
CA LEU A 976 0.97 -19.75 -16.22
C LEU A 976 2.10 -19.51 -15.21
N LEU A 977 2.87 -20.56 -14.92
CA LEU A 977 3.97 -20.51 -13.96
C LEU A 977 5.29 -20.21 -14.65
N LYS A 978 5.70 -21.09 -15.56
CA LYS A 978 6.99 -21.00 -16.24
C LYS A 978 6.94 -21.52 -17.67
N THR A 979 7.94 -21.18 -18.47
CA THR A 979 8.10 -21.64 -19.85
C THR A 979 9.53 -22.09 -20.07
N LEU A 980 9.68 -23.32 -20.58
CA LEU A 980 10.94 -23.89 -21.03
C LEU A 980 11.02 -23.76 -22.55
N VAL A 981 12.12 -23.22 -23.06
CA VAL A 981 12.43 -23.13 -24.48
C VAL A 981 13.70 -23.93 -24.76
N TYR A 982 13.67 -24.75 -25.81
CA TYR A 982 14.82 -25.50 -26.31
C TYR A 982 15.36 -24.79 -27.55
N GLU A 983 16.65 -24.47 -27.55
CA GLU A 983 17.32 -23.71 -28.60
C GLU A 983 18.59 -24.45 -29.06
N ASP A 984 19.09 -24.09 -30.24
CA ASP A 984 20.35 -24.61 -30.79
C ASP A 984 20.40 -26.15 -30.95
N TYR A 985 19.33 -26.74 -31.51
CA TYR A 985 19.29 -28.16 -31.83
C TYR A 985 20.39 -28.58 -32.82
N LYS A 986 21.13 -29.62 -32.47
CA LYS A 986 22.14 -30.26 -33.32
C LYS A 986 21.92 -31.76 -33.42
N LYS A 987 22.26 -32.33 -34.59
CA LYS A 987 22.29 -33.77 -34.82
C LYS A 987 23.72 -34.27 -34.59
N TYR A 988 23.88 -35.25 -33.70
CA TYR A 988 25.18 -35.82 -33.34
C TYR A 988 25.49 -37.09 -34.14
N ASP A 989 26.74 -37.56 -34.07
CA ASP A 989 27.27 -38.67 -34.90
C ASP A 989 26.50 -39.99 -34.75
N ASN A 990 25.83 -40.20 -33.62
CA ASN A 990 24.95 -41.36 -33.38
C ASN A 990 23.52 -41.18 -33.96
N GLY A 991 23.27 -40.10 -34.69
CA GLY A 991 22.00 -39.78 -35.32
C GLY A 991 20.97 -39.08 -34.42
N GLN A 992 21.28 -38.89 -33.13
CA GLN A 992 20.36 -38.31 -32.14
C GLN A 992 20.38 -36.76 -32.18
N TRP A 993 19.21 -36.15 -32.02
CA TRP A 993 19.08 -34.70 -31.87
C TRP A 993 19.15 -34.31 -30.39
N ARG A 994 19.94 -33.28 -30.05
CA ARG A 994 19.98 -32.67 -28.72
C ARG A 994 19.99 -31.15 -28.84
N ALA A 995 19.38 -30.46 -27.87
CA ALA A 995 19.41 -29.01 -27.75
C ALA A 995 20.64 -28.60 -26.92
N ASP A 996 21.46 -27.69 -27.43
CA ASP A 996 22.60 -27.16 -26.68
C ASP A 996 22.17 -26.17 -25.60
N LEU A 997 20.99 -25.55 -25.74
CA LEU A 997 20.48 -24.58 -24.77
C LEU A 997 19.04 -24.90 -24.35
N MET A 998 18.84 -24.96 -23.03
CA MET A 998 17.51 -25.00 -22.42
C MET A 998 17.32 -23.77 -21.53
N HIS A 999 16.30 -22.96 -21.82
CA HIS A 999 16.02 -21.72 -21.09
C HIS A 999 14.64 -21.77 -20.43
N MET A 1000 14.63 -21.82 -19.10
CA MET A 1000 13.43 -21.77 -18.26
C MET A 1000 13.19 -20.36 -17.75
N THR A 1001 12.02 -19.79 -18.00
CA THR A 1001 11.59 -18.47 -17.47
C THR A 1001 10.36 -18.61 -16.60
N ASN A 1002 10.40 -18.11 -15.36
CA ASN A 1002 9.27 -18.09 -14.44
C ASN A 1002 8.54 -16.74 -14.54
N HIS A 1003 7.28 -16.79 -14.99
CA HIS A 1003 6.47 -15.59 -15.26
C HIS A 1003 5.89 -14.96 -14.00
N GLN A 1004 5.80 -15.72 -12.91
CA GLN A 1004 5.29 -15.23 -11.63
C GLN A 1004 6.40 -14.51 -10.85
N SER A 1005 7.59 -15.09 -10.76
CA SER A 1005 8.72 -14.52 -10.01
C SER A 1005 9.60 -13.58 -10.85
N GLY A 1006 9.61 -13.74 -12.18
CA GLY A 1006 10.52 -13.05 -13.09
C GLY A 1006 11.94 -13.61 -13.11
N LYS A 1007 12.20 -14.74 -12.44
CA LYS A 1007 13.50 -15.44 -12.44
C LYS A 1007 13.64 -16.31 -13.70
N SER A 1008 14.87 -16.69 -14.05
CA SER A 1008 15.14 -17.64 -15.13
C SER A 1008 16.34 -18.54 -14.85
N THR A 1009 16.42 -19.66 -15.56
CA THR A 1009 17.59 -20.55 -15.55
C THR A 1009 17.93 -20.98 -16.96
N LYS A 1010 19.20 -20.93 -17.32
CA LYS A 1010 19.75 -21.49 -18.57
C LYS A 1010 20.59 -22.73 -18.26
N LEU A 1011 20.38 -23.82 -18.99
CA LEU A 1011 21.28 -24.97 -19.05
C LEU A 1011 21.94 -24.97 -20.42
N ILE A 1012 23.26 -24.78 -20.44
CA ILE A 1012 24.07 -24.81 -21.65
C ILE A 1012 24.82 -26.13 -21.65
N TRP A 1013 24.47 -27.01 -22.58
CA TRP A 1013 25.06 -28.32 -22.76
C TRP A 1013 26.22 -28.23 -23.76
N LYS A 1014 27.33 -28.88 -23.41
CA LYS A 1014 28.57 -28.89 -24.20
C LYS A 1014 29.14 -30.31 -24.22
N ASP A 1015 29.88 -30.61 -25.29
CA ASP A 1015 30.66 -31.85 -25.41
C ASP A 1015 29.83 -33.14 -25.22
N TYR A 1016 28.68 -33.25 -25.90
CA TYR A 1016 27.94 -34.51 -25.93
C TYR A 1016 28.80 -35.65 -26.48
N GLN A 1017 28.87 -36.73 -25.72
CA GLN A 1017 29.54 -37.97 -26.09
C GLN A 1017 28.57 -39.13 -25.94
N PHE A 1018 28.47 -39.97 -26.97
CA PHE A 1018 27.59 -41.14 -26.99
C PHE A 1018 28.42 -42.43 -27.11
N ASN A 1019 27.79 -43.58 -26.82
CA ASN A 1019 28.42 -44.90 -26.92
C ASN A 1019 29.74 -45.01 -26.13
N GLN A 1020 29.80 -44.34 -24.98
CA GLN A 1020 30.92 -44.40 -24.06
C GLN A 1020 30.92 -45.73 -23.29
N ASN A 1021 32.04 -46.07 -22.66
CA ASN A 1021 32.14 -47.24 -21.78
C ASN A 1021 31.46 -46.96 -20.43
N ILE A 1022 30.14 -46.70 -20.47
CA ILE A 1022 29.25 -46.41 -19.35
C ILE A 1022 28.33 -47.60 -19.19
N SER A 1023 28.32 -48.20 -18.00
CA SER A 1023 27.56 -49.42 -17.70
C SER A 1023 26.65 -49.23 -16.49
N THR A 1024 25.75 -50.18 -16.23
CA THR A 1024 24.90 -50.19 -15.03
C THR A 1024 25.70 -50.18 -13.72
N ARG A 1025 26.99 -50.58 -13.74
CA ARG A 1025 27.89 -50.54 -12.57
C ARG A 1025 28.29 -49.13 -12.15
N ASP A 1026 28.12 -48.15 -13.03
CA ASP A 1026 28.41 -46.74 -12.76
C ASP A 1026 27.23 -46.03 -12.06
N PHE A 1027 26.03 -46.63 -12.08
CA PHE A 1027 24.79 -46.08 -11.53
C PHE A 1027 24.30 -46.88 -10.32
N ASN A 1028 25.12 -46.94 -9.27
CA ASN A 1028 24.71 -47.52 -7.99
C ASN A 1028 25.31 -46.76 -6.80
N LYS A 1029 24.76 -47.00 -5.60
CA LYS A 1029 25.20 -46.35 -4.35
C LYS A 1029 26.70 -46.53 -4.06
N ASN A 1030 27.29 -47.67 -4.46
CA ASN A 1030 28.70 -47.94 -4.26
C ASN A 1030 29.59 -47.21 -5.28
N ALA A 1031 29.08 -46.87 -6.46
CA ALA A 1031 29.77 -46.04 -7.44
C ALA A 1031 29.93 -44.60 -6.92
N LEU A 1032 28.90 -44.06 -6.27
CA LEU A 1032 28.97 -42.75 -5.61
C LEU A 1032 30.11 -42.65 -4.58
N LYS A 1033 30.36 -43.72 -3.83
CA LYS A 1033 31.47 -43.80 -2.85
C LYS A 1033 32.84 -43.95 -3.50
N ARG A 1034 32.90 -44.38 -4.77
CA ARG A 1034 34.12 -44.62 -5.56
C ARG A 1034 34.58 -43.40 -6.36
N LEU A 1035 33.75 -42.36 -6.50
CA LEU A 1035 34.08 -41.05 -7.10
C LEU A 1035 35.04 -40.22 -6.20
N ARG A 1036 35.89 -40.91 -5.41
CA ARG A 1036 36.85 -40.34 -4.46
C ARG A 1036 37.97 -39.59 -5.15
#